data_AF-A0A7C3UMD4-F1
#
_entry.id   AF-A0A7C3UMD4-F1
#
_cell.length_a   1.000
_cell.length_b   1.000
_cell.length_c   1.000
_cell.angle_alpha   90.00
_cell.angle_beta   90.00
_cell.angle_gamma   90.00
#
_symmetry.space_group_name_H-M   'P 1'
#
loop_
_entity.id
_entity.type
_entity.pdbx_description
1 polymer ?
#
loop_
_entity_poly.entity_id
_entity_poly.type
_entity_poly.pdbx_seq_one_letter_code
_entity_poly.pdbx_strand_id
1 'polypeptide(L)'
;MARVLITLIFSLIFLTNINLALSGNLLDGEQSRTLSKEEYEQKKSEISKDTAITSPEIKAKLQTYTDSLWSFKFPYPSDWTVKSLPGGQGVFLTRENSTINILLFLGNIKSNQLVDSILEQVKAQWQNYKSVQRIDRKYGQQAIPVQEFTGVAPNGINSHAQIAGFSSGGFAYVFFMSVPDDMFSSVQPVWDDLLKGFKPIKNGKLYAHDKGFFFWYPEDWDITKQEEYIQFTPPNVGMQGDVPVEIYFMFIESISDESLSDPKDPRIAKYLDDQIQSVVPTLKRVGEPIPVGANILFKWETKSPEGKIVQAYTYTKIANKNLVALVAIGLKELLESRDADLRRIFASMDISLALSSSSEPKSSEGQIGTVGSSTISPGEVGEQSWGFKFRPPVGWKSQKTGEGIVLGNDTIPGIIIVMPNTENNIDRLKKSMEEGLSEEEIMLSLRGKLQSLGTNGFVGEYEGMFNNQPVKAHGIGIVSPFNRGVYIIALTAPNKYGKEIISAGDLIAKNIQFFNVDTSGLMQNFVGTWTNYTTNTATKITLAPNGSYYEDYEANYSGSFSDSGGNDLGSWGTANQNQSQGSWTVVGDRRQGKIIIKRQDGNENVLEYKVHEKNGQTYWNEYWFNGQLYGKDIK
;
A
#
# COMPACT_ATOMS: atom_id res chain seq x y z
N MET A 1 -6.07 -5.54 5.16
CA MET A 1 -5.69 -6.16 6.47
C MET A 1 -4.45 -7.04 6.35
N ALA A 2 -4.33 -7.88 5.30
CA ALA A 2 -3.21 -8.82 5.12
C ALA A 2 -1.82 -8.19 4.84
N ARG A 3 -1.70 -7.03 4.19
CA ARG A 3 -0.38 -6.37 4.00
C ARG A 3 0.13 -5.64 5.24
N VAL A 4 -0.78 -5.00 6.00
CA VAL A 4 -0.48 -4.53 7.38
C VAL A 4 -0.12 -5.72 8.27
N LEU A 5 -0.77 -6.88 8.08
CA LEU A 5 -0.44 -8.12 8.77
C LEU A 5 0.95 -8.63 8.38
N ILE A 6 1.33 -8.71 7.10
CA ILE A 6 2.61 -9.31 6.67
C ILE A 6 3.83 -8.51 7.16
N THR A 7 3.76 -7.18 7.15
CA THR A 7 4.88 -6.35 7.61
C THR A 7 4.98 -6.28 9.14
N LEU A 8 3.84 -6.26 9.85
CA LEU A 8 3.84 -6.44 11.31
C LEU A 8 4.20 -7.89 11.72
N ILE A 9 3.86 -8.90 10.92
CA ILE A 9 4.26 -10.31 11.07
C ILE A 9 5.77 -10.39 11.04
N PHE A 10 6.44 -9.77 10.05
CA PHE A 10 7.91 -9.75 10.03
C PHE A 10 8.48 -9.00 11.23
N SER A 11 7.97 -7.83 11.62
CA SER A 11 8.51 -7.08 12.77
C SER A 11 8.28 -7.79 14.12
N LEU A 12 7.10 -8.35 14.39
CA LEU A 12 6.80 -9.08 15.64
C LEU A 12 7.54 -10.43 15.71
N ILE A 13 7.72 -11.12 14.57
CA ILE A 13 8.58 -12.31 14.45
C ILE A 13 10.06 -11.93 14.63
N PHE A 14 10.49 -10.78 14.09
CA PHE A 14 11.85 -10.25 14.29
C PHE A 14 12.08 -9.87 15.76
N LEU A 15 11.07 -9.33 16.46
CA LEU A 15 11.07 -9.06 17.91
C LEU A 15 11.20 -10.35 18.75
N THR A 16 10.50 -11.42 18.38
CA THR A 16 10.65 -12.71 19.05
C THR A 16 12.02 -13.33 18.80
N ASN A 17 12.54 -13.24 17.58
CA ASN A 17 13.87 -13.74 17.22
C ASN A 17 15.01 -12.91 17.84
N ILE A 18 14.86 -11.59 17.98
CA ILE A 18 15.81 -10.72 18.72
C ILE A 18 15.75 -11.03 20.22
N ASN A 19 14.56 -11.24 20.80
CA ASN A 19 14.43 -11.67 22.19
C ASN A 19 15.13 -13.02 22.43
N LEU A 20 14.97 -13.99 21.52
CA LEU A 20 15.67 -15.29 21.54
C LEU A 20 17.19 -15.14 21.40
N ALA A 21 17.67 -14.28 20.50
CA ALA A 21 19.10 -14.05 20.27
C ALA A 21 19.79 -13.30 21.41
N LEU A 22 19.08 -12.43 22.13
CA LEU A 22 19.60 -11.71 23.29
C LEU A 22 19.47 -12.52 24.59
N SER A 23 18.42 -13.35 24.74
CA SER A 23 18.28 -14.26 25.88
C SER A 23 19.24 -15.46 25.81
N GLY A 24 19.64 -15.87 24.60
CA GLY A 24 20.57 -16.98 24.38
C GLY A 24 22.00 -16.75 24.85
N ASN A 25 22.39 -15.50 25.13
CA ASN A 25 23.74 -15.15 25.62
C ASN A 25 23.85 -15.09 27.16
N LEU A 26 22.81 -15.49 27.91
CA LEU A 26 22.76 -15.34 29.37
C LEU A 26 22.40 -16.60 30.16
N LEU A 27 22.34 -17.78 29.53
CA LEU A 27 22.03 -19.04 30.23
C LEU A 27 23.20 -20.03 30.14
N ASP A 28 24.28 -19.74 30.88
CA ASP A 28 25.15 -20.81 31.39
C ASP A 28 24.51 -21.41 32.64
N GLY A 29 24.59 -22.73 32.72
CA GLY A 29 23.60 -23.57 33.37
C GLY A 29 23.52 -23.51 34.89
N GLU A 30 22.29 -23.57 35.39
CA GLU A 30 21.97 -24.18 36.68
C GLU A 30 20.59 -24.85 36.57
N GLN A 31 20.53 -26.13 36.92
CA GLN A 31 19.32 -26.96 36.79
C GLN A 31 18.23 -26.49 37.77
N SER A 32 17.08 -26.01 37.25
CA SER A 32 15.95 -25.60 38.07
C SER A 32 15.19 -26.82 38.61
N ARG A 33 15.13 -26.97 39.94
CA ARG A 33 14.20 -27.87 40.63
C ARG A 33 12.81 -27.21 40.72
N THR A 34 11.76 -27.95 40.36
CA THR A 34 10.36 -27.50 40.48
C THR A 34 9.96 -27.47 41.96
N LEU A 35 9.52 -26.32 42.46
CA LEU A 35 8.96 -26.17 43.81
C LEU A 35 7.55 -26.77 43.86
N SER A 36 7.22 -27.44 44.95
CA SER A 36 5.88 -27.97 45.20
C SER A 36 4.88 -26.83 45.46
N LYS A 37 3.59 -27.10 45.24
CA LYS A 37 2.50 -26.13 45.42
C LYS A 37 2.43 -25.57 46.85
N GLU A 38 2.84 -26.36 47.83
CA GLU A 38 2.89 -25.96 49.25
C GLU A 38 4.07 -25.03 49.54
N GLU A 39 5.25 -25.30 48.98
CA GLU A 39 6.42 -24.41 49.07
C GLU A 39 6.17 -23.06 48.36
N TYR A 40 5.38 -23.07 47.28
CA TYR A 40 4.97 -21.85 46.57
C TYR A 40 4.05 -20.97 47.43
N GLU A 41 3.02 -21.54 48.07
CA GLU A 41 2.10 -20.77 48.91
C GLU A 41 2.76 -20.30 50.22
N GLN A 42 3.72 -21.06 50.77
CA GLN A 42 4.53 -20.62 51.91
C GLN A 42 5.39 -19.39 51.56
N LYS A 43 6.14 -19.46 50.43
CA LYS A 43 6.95 -18.33 49.93
C LYS A 43 6.11 -17.10 49.60
N LYS A 44 4.92 -17.28 49.02
CA LYS A 44 3.97 -16.19 48.74
C LYS A 44 3.50 -15.49 50.02
N SER A 45 3.32 -16.22 51.12
CA SER A 45 2.96 -15.64 52.42
C SER A 45 4.13 -14.90 53.10
N GLU A 46 5.37 -15.33 52.85
CA GLU A 46 6.59 -14.65 53.32
C GLU A 46 6.86 -13.37 52.52
N ILE A 47 6.70 -13.39 51.20
CA ILE A 47 6.86 -12.22 50.32
C ILE A 47 5.75 -11.17 50.57
N SER A 48 4.53 -11.61 50.88
CA SER A 48 3.42 -10.70 51.22
C SER A 48 3.62 -9.93 52.54
N LYS A 49 4.56 -10.34 53.40
CA LYS A 49 4.82 -9.68 54.69
C LYS A 49 5.93 -8.63 54.63
N ASP A 50 6.72 -8.57 53.57
CA ASP A 50 7.94 -7.74 53.52
C ASP A 50 8.01 -6.70 52.38
N THR A 51 6.89 -6.41 51.70
CA THR A 51 6.88 -5.35 50.67
C THR A 51 5.77 -4.34 50.89
N ALA A 52 5.77 -3.72 52.06
CA ALA A 52 5.42 -2.31 52.18
C ALA A 52 6.62 -1.44 51.76
N ILE A 53 7.17 -1.66 50.56
CA ILE A 53 8.11 -0.70 49.96
C ILE A 53 7.24 0.38 49.32
N THR A 54 6.97 1.38 50.14
CA THR A 54 6.28 2.60 49.74
C THR A 54 7.02 3.34 48.62
N SER A 55 6.21 4.08 47.87
CA SER A 55 6.41 4.91 46.67
C SER A 55 7.52 6.00 46.58
N PRO A 56 8.43 6.29 47.54
CA PRO A 56 9.43 7.36 47.34
C PRO A 56 10.73 7.00 46.58
N GLU A 57 11.25 5.77 46.68
CA GLU A 57 12.63 5.48 46.23
C GLU A 57 12.80 5.28 44.71
N ILE A 58 11.73 4.90 43.99
CA ILE A 58 11.78 4.76 42.51
C ILE A 58 11.91 6.13 41.81
N LYS A 59 11.55 7.24 42.46
CA LYS A 59 11.64 8.58 41.85
C LYS A 59 13.08 9.11 41.68
N ALA A 60 14.09 8.48 42.27
CA ALA A 60 15.40 9.13 42.44
C ALA A 60 16.41 8.96 41.27
N LYS A 61 16.15 8.13 40.24
CA LYS A 61 17.05 8.05 39.06
C LYS A 61 16.31 7.80 37.74
N LEU A 62 15.29 8.61 37.44
CA LEU A 62 14.74 8.64 36.08
C LEU A 62 15.72 9.35 35.13
N GLN A 63 16.11 8.68 34.06
CA GLN A 63 16.81 9.23 32.91
C GLN A 63 15.80 9.60 31.82
N THR A 64 16.19 10.47 30.89
CA THR A 64 15.37 10.82 29.72
C THR A 64 16.01 10.23 28.48
N TYR A 65 15.32 9.33 27.80
CA TYR A 65 15.70 8.91 26.46
C TYR A 65 15.23 9.97 25.47
N THR A 66 16.09 10.34 24.52
CA THR A 66 15.73 11.19 23.39
C THR A 66 16.16 10.49 22.11
N ASP A 67 15.18 10.17 21.27
CA ASP A 67 15.45 9.57 19.97
C ASP A 67 16.02 10.64 19.02
N SER A 68 17.22 10.41 18.49
CA SER A 68 17.91 11.38 17.63
C SER A 68 17.36 11.42 16.20
N LEU A 69 16.63 10.38 15.77
CA LEU A 69 16.09 10.28 14.42
C LEU A 69 14.62 10.73 14.42
N TRP A 70 13.73 9.98 15.04
CA TRP A 70 12.28 10.19 15.08
C TRP A 70 11.82 11.21 16.09
N SER A 71 12.73 11.69 16.96
CA SER A 71 12.50 12.84 17.84
C SER A 71 11.26 12.62 18.71
N PHE A 72 11.28 11.57 19.52
CA PHE A 72 10.43 11.42 20.68
C PHE A 72 11.29 11.28 21.93
N LYS A 73 10.70 11.55 23.09
CA LYS A 73 11.36 11.37 24.38
C LYS A 73 10.46 10.71 25.39
N PHE A 74 11.05 9.99 26.33
CA PHE A 74 10.34 9.37 27.44
C PHE A 74 11.27 9.18 28.64
N PRO A 75 10.73 9.18 29.87
CA PRO A 75 11.49 8.85 31.06
C PRO A 75 11.65 7.34 31.19
N TYR A 76 12.80 6.90 31.72
CA TYR A 76 13.02 5.51 32.09
C TYR A 76 13.96 5.42 33.31
N PRO A 77 13.86 4.36 34.14
CA PRO A 77 14.75 4.18 35.28
C PRO A 77 16.19 3.88 34.84
N SER A 78 17.19 4.43 35.54
CA SER A 78 18.61 4.28 35.17
C SER A 78 19.15 2.84 35.17
N ASP A 79 18.47 1.93 35.85
CA ASP A 79 18.78 0.50 35.92
C ASP A 79 18.22 -0.30 34.72
N TRP A 80 17.47 0.34 33.82
CA TRP A 80 17.01 -0.26 32.57
C TRP A 80 17.98 0.04 31.43
N THR A 81 18.22 -0.98 30.60
CA THR A 81 19.01 -0.82 29.38
C THR A 81 18.10 -0.41 28.23
N VAL A 82 18.48 0.63 27.47
CA VAL A 82 17.72 1.13 26.32
C VAL A 82 18.54 0.99 25.05
N LYS A 83 17.96 0.39 24.00
CA LYS A 83 18.61 0.18 22.69
C LYS A 83 17.65 0.55 21.55
N SER A 84 18.14 1.25 20.54
CA SER A 84 17.38 1.47 19.30
C SER A 84 17.28 0.16 18.50
N LEU A 85 16.14 -0.07 17.85
CA LEU A 85 15.95 -1.23 16.98
C LEU A 85 16.70 -1.06 15.65
N PRO A 86 17.19 -2.16 15.03
CA PRO A 86 17.76 -2.13 13.68
C PRO A 86 16.77 -1.51 12.68
N GLY A 87 17.26 -0.64 11.78
CA GLY A 87 16.41 0.13 10.86
C GLY A 87 15.69 1.33 11.50
N GLY A 88 15.93 1.60 12.80
CA GLY A 88 15.43 2.78 13.50
C GLY A 88 13.96 2.72 13.89
N GLN A 89 13.20 1.67 13.59
CA GLN A 89 11.74 1.63 13.73
C GLN A 89 11.22 1.48 15.18
N GLY A 90 12.02 1.86 16.19
CA GLY A 90 11.60 1.79 17.58
C GLY A 90 12.75 1.65 18.58
N VAL A 91 12.39 1.43 19.83
CA VAL A 91 13.29 1.36 20.99
C VAL A 91 12.90 0.17 21.86
N PHE A 92 13.92 -0.55 22.35
CA PHE A 92 13.81 -1.68 23.25
C PHE A 92 14.36 -1.31 24.63
N LEU A 93 13.58 -1.55 25.68
CA LEU A 93 13.98 -1.39 27.06
C LEU A 93 13.96 -2.75 27.75
N THR A 94 15.05 -3.09 28.44
CA THR A 94 15.16 -4.35 29.20
C THR A 94 15.68 -4.18 30.60
N ARG A 95 15.19 -5.05 31.47
CA ARG A 95 15.73 -5.32 32.80
C ARG A 95 15.39 -6.75 33.18
N GLU A 96 16.41 -7.60 33.39
CA GLU A 96 16.22 -9.03 33.66
C GLU A 96 15.31 -9.68 32.59
N ASN A 97 14.22 -10.35 33.01
CA ASN A 97 13.22 -10.95 32.13
C ASN A 97 12.09 -9.98 31.73
N SER A 98 12.19 -8.69 32.09
CA SER A 98 11.22 -7.67 31.71
C SER A 98 11.58 -6.99 30.40
N THR A 99 10.58 -6.83 29.54
CA THR A 99 10.74 -6.11 28.26
C THR A 99 9.66 -5.06 28.07
N ILE A 100 10.07 -3.88 27.61
CA ILE A 100 9.18 -2.84 27.08
C ILE A 100 9.67 -2.45 25.69
N ASN A 101 8.77 -2.44 24.72
CA ASN A 101 9.05 -2.09 23.34
C ASN A 101 8.24 -0.85 22.97
N ILE A 102 8.87 0.09 22.27
CA ILE A 102 8.21 1.22 21.62
C ILE A 102 8.46 1.06 20.13
N LEU A 103 7.41 0.77 19.37
CA LEU A 103 7.49 0.58 17.92
C LEU A 103 6.90 1.77 17.20
N LEU A 104 7.56 2.19 16.12
CA LEU A 104 7.18 3.34 15.32
C LEU A 104 6.67 2.90 13.96
N PHE A 105 5.60 3.56 13.55
CA PHE A 105 4.85 3.25 12.35
C PHE A 105 4.37 4.53 11.67
N LEU A 106 4.29 4.52 10.34
CA LEU A 106 3.71 5.64 9.58
C LEU A 106 2.21 5.43 9.38
N GLY A 107 1.44 6.48 9.70
CA GLY A 107 0.03 6.58 9.32
C GLY A 107 -0.85 7.26 10.36
N ASN A 108 -2.05 7.66 9.91
CA ASN A 108 -3.04 8.37 10.73
C ASN A 108 -4.09 7.40 11.32
N ILE A 109 -3.67 6.31 11.97
CA ILE A 109 -4.61 5.37 12.60
C ILE A 109 -5.11 5.94 13.93
N LYS A 110 -6.40 5.78 14.24
CA LYS A 110 -6.93 6.08 15.58
C LYS A 110 -6.33 5.12 16.61
N SER A 111 -5.87 5.63 17.75
CA SER A 111 -5.13 4.85 18.74
C SER A 111 -5.84 3.57 19.23
N ASN A 112 -7.18 3.53 19.23
CA ASN A 112 -7.94 2.31 19.56
C ASN A 112 -7.84 1.23 18.46
N GLN A 113 -8.03 1.63 17.20
CA GLN A 113 -7.91 0.75 16.04
C GLN A 113 -6.48 0.19 15.87
N LEU A 114 -5.50 0.99 16.29
CA LEU A 114 -4.10 0.60 16.37
C LEU A 114 -3.91 -0.58 17.32
N VAL A 115 -4.38 -0.44 18.57
CA VAL A 115 -4.32 -1.51 19.58
C VAL A 115 -5.04 -2.77 19.09
N ASP A 116 -6.25 -2.62 18.57
CA ASP A 116 -7.05 -3.77 18.09
C ASP A 116 -6.34 -4.54 16.98
N SER A 117 -5.71 -3.84 16.03
CA SER A 117 -5.03 -4.46 14.89
C SER A 117 -3.79 -5.26 15.31
N ILE A 118 -3.16 -4.91 16.42
CA ILE A 118 -1.97 -5.60 16.94
C ILE A 118 -2.38 -6.71 17.90
N LEU A 119 -3.44 -6.50 18.67
CA LEU A 119 -3.95 -7.50 19.59
C LEU A 119 -4.33 -8.80 18.88
N GLU A 120 -4.92 -8.71 17.68
CA GLU A 120 -5.21 -9.90 16.86
C GLU A 120 -3.95 -10.72 16.51
N GLN A 121 -2.80 -10.05 16.34
CA GLN A 121 -1.53 -10.73 16.09
C GLN A 121 -0.95 -11.34 17.37
N VAL A 122 -1.05 -10.62 18.48
CA VAL A 122 -0.66 -11.14 19.81
C VAL A 122 -1.44 -12.41 20.12
N LYS A 123 -2.76 -12.42 19.92
CA LYS A 123 -3.60 -13.62 20.11
C LYS A 123 -3.18 -14.81 19.25
N ALA A 124 -2.71 -14.56 18.03
CA ALA A 124 -2.28 -15.62 17.12
C ALA A 124 -0.93 -16.26 17.53
N GLN A 125 -0.07 -15.51 18.23
CA GLN A 125 1.27 -15.97 18.61
C GLN A 125 1.37 -16.47 20.05
N TRP A 126 0.50 -15.98 20.94
CA TRP A 126 0.51 -16.31 22.36
C TRP A 126 -0.36 -17.52 22.65
N GLN A 127 0.16 -18.48 23.41
CA GLN A 127 -0.63 -19.62 23.84
C GLN A 127 -1.42 -19.26 25.10
N ASN A 128 -2.64 -19.81 25.24
CA ASN A 128 -3.50 -19.58 26.40
C ASN A 128 -3.77 -18.09 26.68
N TYR A 129 -3.88 -17.27 25.62
CA TYR A 129 -4.20 -15.85 25.73
C TYR A 129 -5.49 -15.62 26.56
N LYS A 130 -5.41 -14.72 27.52
CA LYS A 130 -6.55 -14.29 28.35
C LYS A 130 -6.56 -12.77 28.46
N SER A 131 -7.62 -12.14 27.96
CA SER A 131 -7.87 -10.72 28.22
C SER A 131 -8.13 -10.51 29.72
N VAL A 132 -7.46 -9.54 30.32
CA VAL A 132 -7.69 -9.15 31.72
C VAL A 132 -8.63 -7.94 31.75
N GLN A 133 -8.23 -6.84 31.12
CA GLN A 133 -9.01 -5.61 31.09
C GLN A 133 -8.57 -4.69 29.94
N ARG A 134 -9.48 -3.78 29.57
CA ARG A 134 -9.19 -2.67 28.66
C ARG A 134 -9.41 -1.35 29.40
N ILE A 135 -8.40 -0.49 29.37
CA ILE A 135 -8.36 0.76 30.13
C ILE A 135 -8.02 1.89 29.17
N ASP A 136 -8.86 2.92 29.11
CA ASP A 136 -8.49 4.18 28.48
C ASP A 136 -7.80 5.06 29.53
N ARG A 137 -6.46 5.05 29.53
CA ARG A 137 -5.67 5.86 30.45
C ARG A 137 -5.60 7.29 29.91
N LYS A 138 -5.98 8.27 30.73
CA LYS A 138 -5.78 9.69 30.39
C LYS A 138 -4.38 10.12 30.81
N TYR A 139 -3.54 10.49 29.85
CA TYR A 139 -2.24 11.08 30.09
C TYR A 139 -2.19 12.47 29.44
N GLY A 140 -2.28 13.52 30.26
CA GLY A 140 -2.48 14.88 29.77
C GLY A 140 -3.86 15.05 29.10
N GLN A 141 -3.90 15.62 27.90
CA GLN A 141 -5.14 15.77 27.12
C GLN A 141 -5.47 14.54 26.24
N GLN A 142 -4.59 13.55 26.17
CA GLN A 142 -4.73 12.40 25.28
C GLN A 142 -5.20 11.16 26.05
N ALA A 143 -6.19 10.47 25.49
CA ALA A 143 -6.61 9.15 25.95
C ALA A 143 -5.77 8.10 25.23
N ILE A 144 -5.01 7.31 26.00
CA ILE A 144 -4.20 6.20 25.50
C ILE A 144 -4.96 4.91 25.82
N PRO A 145 -5.51 4.21 24.82
CA PRO A 145 -6.12 2.90 25.03
C PRO A 145 -5.03 1.89 25.39
N VAL A 146 -5.25 1.16 26.48
CA VAL A 146 -4.39 0.10 26.99
C VAL A 146 -5.20 -1.19 27.06
N GLN A 147 -4.68 -2.25 26.48
CA GLN A 147 -5.21 -3.60 26.64
C GLN A 147 -4.23 -4.43 27.48
N GLU A 148 -4.74 -4.98 28.57
CA GLU A 148 -4.02 -5.86 29.48
C GLU A 148 -4.46 -7.31 29.28
N PHE A 149 -3.50 -8.23 29.29
CA PHE A 149 -3.75 -9.65 29.06
C PHE A 149 -2.64 -10.51 29.67
N THR A 150 -2.92 -11.80 29.82
CA THR A 150 -1.96 -12.82 30.23
C THR A 150 -1.88 -13.95 29.20
N GLY A 151 -0.81 -14.72 29.21
CA GLY A 151 -0.63 -15.90 28.36
C GLY A 151 0.80 -16.39 28.37
N VAL A 152 1.09 -17.41 27.55
CA VAL A 152 2.46 -17.86 27.29
C VAL A 152 2.99 -17.10 26.09
N ALA A 153 3.98 -16.25 26.33
CA ALA A 153 4.68 -15.54 25.26
C ALA A 153 5.45 -16.53 24.39
N PRO A 154 5.83 -16.18 23.13
CA PRO A 154 6.46 -17.14 22.23
C PRO A 154 7.85 -17.63 22.68
N ASN A 155 8.47 -16.96 23.64
CA ASN A 155 9.68 -17.44 24.33
C ASN A 155 9.40 -18.51 25.40
N GLY A 156 8.14 -18.95 25.57
CA GLY A 156 7.72 -19.96 26.52
C GLY A 156 7.43 -19.45 27.94
N ILE A 157 7.58 -18.14 28.19
CA ILE A 157 7.40 -17.56 29.52
C ILE A 157 5.92 -17.19 29.75
N ASN A 158 5.36 -17.66 30.87
CA ASN A 158 4.07 -17.16 31.37
C ASN A 158 4.20 -15.68 31.70
N SER A 159 3.53 -14.86 30.91
CA SER A 159 3.72 -13.41 30.92
C SER A 159 2.40 -12.69 31.18
N HIS A 160 2.50 -11.59 31.92
CA HIS A 160 1.47 -10.57 32.05
C HIS A 160 1.93 -9.36 31.23
N ALA A 161 1.07 -8.91 30.34
CA ALA A 161 1.43 -7.95 29.32
C ALA A 161 0.39 -6.83 29.17
N GLN A 162 0.88 -5.67 28.73
CA GLN A 162 0.06 -4.54 28.33
C GLN A 162 0.51 -4.04 26.95
N ILE A 163 -0.48 -3.72 26.11
CA ILE A 163 -0.27 -3.02 24.84
C ILE A 163 -0.99 -1.69 24.88
N ALA A 164 -0.32 -0.62 24.45
CA ALA A 164 -0.89 0.70 24.32
C ALA A 164 -0.63 1.29 22.94
N GLY A 165 -1.58 2.10 22.46
CA GLY A 165 -1.47 2.77 21.16
C GLY A 165 -1.52 4.28 21.32
N PHE A 166 -0.67 4.99 20.58
CA PHE A 166 -0.64 6.44 20.55
C PHE A 166 -0.39 6.93 19.13
N SER A 167 -1.17 7.89 18.65
CA SER A 167 -1.02 8.40 17.28
C SER A 167 -0.88 9.91 17.30
N SER A 168 0.14 10.44 16.63
CA SER A 168 0.40 11.87 16.57
C SER A 168 1.19 12.23 15.32
N GLY A 169 0.77 13.29 14.61
CA GLY A 169 1.56 13.93 13.56
C GLY A 169 2.06 13.00 12.46
N GLY A 170 1.21 12.10 11.94
CA GLY A 170 1.58 11.14 10.88
C GLY A 170 2.28 9.88 11.37
N PHE A 171 2.54 9.76 12.68
CA PHE A 171 3.11 8.57 13.30
C PHE A 171 2.11 7.84 14.19
N ALA A 172 2.23 6.52 14.20
CA ALA A 172 1.62 5.63 15.16
C ALA A 172 2.71 4.98 16.02
N TYR A 173 2.54 5.04 17.33
CA TYR A 173 3.45 4.50 18.33
C TYR A 173 2.73 3.37 19.06
N VAL A 174 3.40 2.24 19.15
CA VAL A 174 2.90 1.06 19.86
C VAL A 174 3.83 0.78 21.01
N PHE A 175 3.27 0.78 22.21
CA PHE A 175 3.97 0.38 23.41
C PHE A 175 3.57 -1.05 23.72
N PHE A 176 4.55 -1.91 23.99
CA PHE A 176 4.30 -3.30 24.34
C PHE A 176 5.19 -3.71 25.51
N MET A 177 4.57 -3.89 26.67
CA MET A 177 5.20 -4.47 27.85
C MET A 177 4.87 -5.95 27.92
N SER A 178 5.89 -6.78 28.10
CA SER A 178 5.76 -8.20 28.40
C SER A 178 6.73 -8.56 29.51
N VAL A 179 6.20 -9.01 30.63
CA VAL A 179 6.97 -9.37 31.82
C VAL A 179 6.42 -10.67 32.42
N PRO A 180 7.25 -11.45 33.15
CA PRO A 180 6.76 -12.54 33.98
C PRO A 180 5.65 -12.07 34.94
N ASP A 181 4.66 -12.93 35.16
CA ASP A 181 3.46 -12.62 35.95
C ASP A 181 3.79 -12.09 37.37
N ASP A 182 4.81 -12.66 38.01
CA ASP A 182 5.29 -12.27 39.34
C ASP A 182 6.01 -10.90 39.37
N MET A 183 6.43 -10.39 38.22
CA MET A 183 7.10 -9.09 38.10
C MET A 183 6.18 -7.97 37.62
N PHE A 184 4.94 -8.26 37.22
CA PHE A 184 4.01 -7.27 36.68
C PHE A 184 3.80 -6.08 37.61
N SER A 185 3.58 -6.34 38.90
CA SER A 185 3.32 -5.30 39.89
C SER A 185 4.52 -4.36 40.12
N SER A 186 5.75 -4.86 39.97
CA SER A 186 6.96 -4.05 40.16
C SER A 186 7.31 -3.22 38.92
N VAL A 187 6.91 -3.67 37.72
CA VAL A 187 7.16 -2.98 36.44
C VAL A 187 6.04 -2.00 36.07
N GLN A 188 4.80 -2.21 36.54
CA GLN A 188 3.67 -1.34 36.22
C GLN A 188 3.93 0.17 36.47
N PRO A 189 4.59 0.61 37.56
CA PRO A 189 4.91 2.02 37.75
C PRO A 189 5.85 2.58 36.68
N VAL A 190 6.83 1.78 36.23
CA VAL A 190 7.77 2.16 35.16
C VAL A 190 7.03 2.35 33.84
N TRP A 191 6.12 1.44 33.52
CA TRP A 191 5.26 1.53 32.35
C TRP A 191 4.37 2.78 32.38
N ASP A 192 3.74 3.05 33.53
CA ASP A 192 2.86 4.20 33.69
C ASP A 192 3.63 5.53 33.56
N ASP A 193 4.83 5.64 34.14
CA ASP A 193 5.70 6.82 34.01
C ASP A 193 6.19 7.01 32.57
N LEU A 194 6.52 5.92 31.87
CA LEU A 194 6.91 5.95 30.46
C LEU A 194 5.77 6.49 29.59
N LEU A 195 4.57 5.92 29.68
CA LEU A 195 3.41 6.36 28.89
C LEU A 195 3.04 7.82 29.20
N LYS A 196 3.10 8.22 30.47
CA LYS A 196 2.81 9.59 30.92
C LYS A 196 3.84 10.60 30.43
N GLY A 197 5.11 10.21 30.40
CA GLY A 197 6.22 11.07 30.02
C GLY A 197 6.56 11.05 28.54
N PHE A 198 5.98 10.13 27.77
CA PHE A 198 6.19 10.02 26.33
C PHE A 198 5.70 11.28 25.61
N LYS A 199 6.57 11.88 24.80
CA LYS A 199 6.22 13.04 23.97
C LYS A 199 6.87 12.95 22.59
N PRO A 200 6.09 13.04 21.49
CA PRO A 200 6.67 13.39 20.21
C PRO A 200 7.22 14.82 20.29
N ILE A 201 8.40 15.05 19.72
CA ILE A 201 9.09 16.34 19.74
C ILE A 201 8.72 17.16 18.48
N LYS A 202 8.29 16.49 17.38
CA LYS A 202 7.91 17.16 16.14
C LYS A 202 6.66 16.54 15.52
N ASN A 203 5.72 17.39 15.09
CA ASN A 203 4.55 17.00 14.32
C ASN A 203 4.84 17.06 12.82
N GLY A 204 4.08 16.29 12.05
CA GLY A 204 4.13 16.37 10.60
C GLY A 204 2.98 15.72 9.89
N LYS A 205 3.13 15.65 8.58
CA LYS A 205 2.12 15.22 7.61
C LYS A 205 2.67 14.04 6.81
N LEU A 206 1.78 13.15 6.38
CA LEU A 206 2.13 12.04 5.50
C LEU A 206 1.87 12.45 4.04
N TYR A 207 2.84 12.23 3.18
CA TYR A 207 2.70 12.33 1.73
C TYR A 207 2.63 10.94 1.11
N ALA A 208 1.69 10.74 0.19
CA ALA A 208 1.54 9.53 -0.62
C ALA A 208 1.95 9.85 -2.06
N HIS A 209 2.98 9.18 -2.57
CA HIS A 209 3.41 9.35 -3.95
C HIS A 209 2.69 8.38 -4.88
N ASP A 210 2.45 8.80 -6.12
CA ASP A 210 1.82 7.99 -7.17
C ASP A 210 2.60 6.72 -7.56
N LYS A 211 3.91 6.65 -7.27
CA LYS A 211 4.78 5.48 -7.47
C LYS A 211 4.71 4.50 -6.28
N GLY A 212 3.77 4.69 -5.36
CA GLY A 212 3.42 3.69 -4.33
C GLY A 212 4.30 3.71 -3.08
N PHE A 213 5.04 4.78 -2.82
CA PHE A 213 5.74 4.98 -1.55
C PHE A 213 5.19 6.20 -0.80
N PHE A 214 5.50 6.26 0.49
CA PHE A 214 5.00 7.25 1.42
C PHE A 214 6.17 7.83 2.21
N PHE A 215 6.03 9.08 2.63
CA PHE A 215 6.98 9.68 3.56
C PHE A 215 6.30 10.71 4.44
N TRP A 216 6.84 10.87 5.63
CA TRP A 216 6.51 11.93 6.55
C TRP A 216 7.32 13.19 6.20
N TYR A 217 6.71 14.37 6.38
CA TYR A 217 7.40 15.65 6.35
C TYR A 217 6.92 16.56 7.48
N PRO A 218 7.75 17.50 7.97
CA PRO A 218 7.37 18.43 9.03
C PRO A 218 6.08 19.19 8.73
N GLU A 219 5.27 19.44 9.75
CA GLU A 219 3.96 20.10 9.58
C GLU A 219 4.08 21.53 9.04
N ASP A 220 5.16 22.19 9.45
CA ASP A 220 5.56 23.55 9.11
C ASP A 220 6.30 23.67 7.78
N TRP A 221 6.58 22.55 7.09
CA TRP A 221 7.14 22.56 5.74
C TRP A 221 6.02 22.41 4.71
N ASP A 222 6.14 23.16 3.62
CA ASP A 222 5.27 23.03 2.47
C ASP A 222 5.91 22.10 1.43
N ILE A 223 5.05 21.42 0.67
CA ILE A 223 5.46 20.56 -0.43
C ILE A 223 4.73 20.95 -1.71
N THR A 224 5.42 20.92 -2.84
CA THR A 224 4.84 21.18 -4.15
C THR A 224 5.27 20.07 -5.10
N LYS A 225 4.31 19.41 -5.73
CA LYS A 225 4.59 18.38 -6.74
C LYS A 225 4.88 19.07 -8.08
N GLN A 226 6.06 18.79 -8.62
CA GLN A 226 6.43 19.11 -9.99
C GLN A 226 6.35 17.82 -10.84
N GLU A 227 6.48 17.94 -12.16
CA GLU A 227 6.36 16.81 -13.09
C GLU A 227 7.41 15.71 -12.81
N GLU A 228 8.65 16.10 -12.48
CA GLU A 228 9.78 15.19 -12.29
C GLU A 228 10.26 15.06 -10.84
N TYR A 229 9.85 15.96 -9.95
CA TYR A 229 10.31 15.99 -8.56
C TYR A 229 9.27 16.57 -7.60
N ILE A 230 9.48 16.36 -6.30
CA ILE A 230 8.75 17.02 -5.22
C ILE A 230 9.64 18.07 -4.61
N GLN A 231 9.19 19.32 -4.59
CA GLN A 231 9.87 20.40 -3.90
C GLN A 231 9.40 20.47 -2.45
N PHE A 232 10.33 20.75 -1.55
CA PHE A 232 10.09 21.00 -0.14
C PHE A 232 10.50 22.44 0.21
N THR A 233 9.65 23.13 0.96
CA THR A 233 9.87 24.53 1.33
C THR A 233 9.77 24.67 2.85
N PRO A 234 10.87 25.00 3.56
CA PRO A 234 10.81 25.24 5.01
C PRO A 234 10.07 26.55 5.33
N PRO A 235 9.56 26.72 6.57
CA PRO A 235 8.76 27.90 6.94
C PRO A 235 9.56 29.21 6.96
N ASN A 236 10.88 29.12 7.10
CA ASN A 236 11.79 30.25 7.17
C ASN A 236 12.91 30.09 6.14
N VAL A 237 12.52 30.15 4.86
CA VAL A 237 13.44 30.05 3.72
C VAL A 237 14.55 31.10 3.84
N GLY A 238 15.80 30.65 3.79
CA GLY A 238 16.96 31.53 3.71
C GLY A 238 16.93 32.34 2.41
N MET A 239 17.00 33.66 2.53
CA MET A 239 16.94 34.59 1.40
C MET A 239 18.21 35.44 1.30
N GLN A 240 18.62 35.76 0.06
CA GLN A 240 19.59 36.81 -0.24
C GLN A 240 18.94 37.78 -1.25
N GLY A 241 18.42 38.90 -0.74
CA GLY A 241 17.47 39.71 -1.50
C GLY A 241 16.16 38.93 -1.69
N ASP A 242 15.68 38.85 -2.92
CA ASP A 242 14.46 38.11 -3.29
C ASP A 242 14.75 36.68 -3.80
N VAL A 243 16.00 36.20 -3.67
CA VAL A 243 16.42 34.89 -4.17
C VAL A 243 16.62 33.90 -3.00
N PRO A 244 15.96 32.73 -3.02
CA PRO A 244 16.23 31.66 -2.08
C PRO A 244 17.68 31.17 -2.17
N VAL A 245 18.32 31.01 -1.02
CA VAL A 245 19.68 30.44 -0.89
C VAL A 245 19.68 29.02 -0.30
N GLU A 246 18.52 28.39 -0.29
CA GLU A 246 18.32 26.98 0.01
C GLU A 246 17.22 26.39 -0.88
N ILE A 247 17.44 25.16 -1.36
CA ILE A 247 16.52 24.42 -2.22
C ILE A 247 16.52 22.96 -1.76
N TYR A 248 15.32 22.39 -1.66
CA TYR A 248 15.11 21.00 -1.28
C TYR A 248 14.15 20.34 -2.26
N PHE A 249 14.57 19.22 -2.83
CA PHE A 249 13.71 18.47 -3.74
C PHE A 249 14.01 16.98 -3.69
N MET A 250 13.05 16.19 -4.12
CA MET A 250 13.16 14.76 -4.20
C MET A 250 12.74 14.29 -5.57
N PHE A 251 13.60 13.52 -6.23
CA PHE A 251 13.30 12.93 -7.52
C PHE A 251 13.39 11.42 -7.43
N ILE A 252 12.69 10.76 -8.36
CA ILE A 252 12.56 9.31 -8.39
C ILE A 252 12.64 8.81 -9.80
N GLU A 253 13.69 8.04 -10.04
CA GLU A 253 14.02 7.56 -11.36
C GLU A 253 13.95 6.04 -11.40
N SER A 254 13.30 5.52 -12.43
CA SER A 254 13.20 4.09 -12.65
C SER A 254 14.56 3.56 -13.12
N ILE A 255 15.07 2.55 -12.42
CA ILE A 255 16.32 1.88 -12.78
C ILE A 255 15.95 0.74 -13.74
N SER A 256 16.36 0.87 -15.00
CA SER A 256 16.16 -0.17 -16.03
C SER A 256 17.25 -1.25 -16.00
N ASP A 257 18.45 -0.92 -15.50
CA ASP A 257 19.57 -1.85 -15.36
C ASP A 257 19.47 -2.62 -14.05
N GLU A 258 19.13 -3.91 -14.13
CA GLU A 258 18.97 -4.78 -12.96
C GLU A 258 20.26 -5.00 -12.15
N SER A 259 21.43 -4.65 -12.70
CA SER A 259 22.70 -4.70 -11.96
C SER A 259 22.84 -3.58 -10.91
N LEU A 260 22.08 -2.48 -11.06
CA LEU A 260 22.08 -1.35 -10.14
C LEU A 260 21.19 -1.65 -8.93
N SER A 261 21.78 -2.31 -7.94
CA SER A 261 21.12 -2.70 -6.68
C SER A 261 21.78 -2.14 -5.41
N ASP A 262 23.00 -1.62 -5.52
CA ASP A 262 23.71 -0.94 -4.43
C ASP A 262 23.73 0.59 -4.65
N PRO A 263 23.19 1.41 -3.74
CA PRO A 263 23.26 2.88 -3.84
C PRO A 263 24.69 3.44 -3.83
N LYS A 264 25.72 2.66 -3.48
CA LYS A 264 27.13 3.03 -3.57
C LYS A 264 27.76 2.77 -4.94
N ASP A 265 27.03 2.21 -5.90
CA ASP A 265 27.55 1.95 -7.24
C ASP A 265 28.12 3.25 -7.85
N PRO A 266 29.38 3.25 -8.35
CA PRO A 266 30.00 4.44 -8.93
C PRO A 266 29.20 5.10 -10.06
N ARG A 267 28.34 4.34 -10.76
CA ARG A 267 27.45 4.86 -11.79
C ARG A 267 26.36 5.76 -11.20
N ILE A 268 25.83 5.42 -10.01
CA ILE A 268 24.87 6.24 -9.27
C ILE A 268 25.56 7.50 -8.77
N ALA A 269 26.77 7.35 -8.22
CA ALA A 269 27.58 8.50 -7.87
C ALA A 269 27.73 9.45 -9.07
N LYS A 270 28.20 8.95 -10.22
CA LYS A 270 28.34 9.78 -11.42
C LYS A 270 27.04 10.44 -11.85
N TYR A 271 25.93 9.69 -11.88
CA TYR A 271 24.62 10.26 -12.22
C TYR A 271 24.25 11.42 -11.29
N LEU A 272 24.43 11.26 -9.98
CA LEU A 272 24.19 12.33 -9.01
C LEU A 272 25.13 13.52 -9.18
N ASP A 273 26.39 13.32 -9.59
CA ASP A 273 27.29 14.43 -9.94
C ASP A 273 26.69 15.25 -11.08
N ASP A 274 26.27 14.57 -12.15
CA ASP A 274 25.70 15.22 -13.34
C ASP A 274 24.40 15.99 -12.98
N GLN A 275 23.53 15.41 -12.13
CA GLN A 275 22.32 16.08 -11.65
C GLN A 275 22.62 17.31 -10.79
N ILE A 276 23.51 17.21 -9.81
CA ILE A 276 23.85 18.33 -8.92
C ILE A 276 24.55 19.46 -9.68
N GLN A 277 25.43 19.12 -10.61
CA GLN A 277 26.16 20.10 -11.43
C GLN A 277 25.25 20.77 -12.47
N SER A 278 24.14 20.15 -12.87
CA SER A 278 23.14 20.82 -13.72
C SER A 278 22.49 22.03 -13.02
N VAL A 279 22.37 21.98 -11.69
CA VAL A 279 21.81 23.07 -10.88
C VAL A 279 22.89 24.06 -10.44
N VAL A 280 24.02 23.56 -9.94
CA VAL A 280 25.16 24.41 -9.53
C VAL A 280 26.47 23.82 -10.10
N PRO A 281 26.94 24.31 -11.26
CA PRO A 281 28.07 23.71 -11.99
C PRO A 281 29.40 23.68 -11.22
N THR A 282 29.56 24.53 -10.20
CA THR A 282 30.80 24.65 -9.43
C THR A 282 30.87 23.70 -8.23
N LEU A 283 29.81 22.94 -7.94
CA LEU A 283 29.79 21.95 -6.87
C LEU A 283 30.65 20.73 -7.22
N LYS A 284 31.50 20.32 -6.27
CA LYS A 284 32.34 19.12 -6.38
C LYS A 284 32.11 18.21 -5.19
N ARG A 285 32.06 16.90 -5.46
CA ARG A 285 31.88 15.88 -4.42
C ARG A 285 33.00 15.97 -3.39
N VAL A 286 32.66 15.85 -2.12
CA VAL A 286 33.61 15.90 -0.99
C VAL A 286 33.37 14.73 -0.04
N GLY A 287 34.47 14.09 0.36
CA GLY A 287 34.45 12.93 1.25
C GLY A 287 33.88 11.67 0.61
N GLU A 288 33.96 10.58 1.37
CA GLU A 288 33.36 9.30 1.00
C GLU A 288 31.86 9.27 1.28
N PRO A 289 31.08 8.44 0.56
CA PRO A 289 29.65 8.27 0.82
C PRO A 289 29.40 7.78 2.24
N ILE A 290 28.53 8.47 2.99
CA ILE A 290 28.30 8.22 4.42
C ILE A 290 27.05 7.35 4.60
N PRO A 291 27.14 6.16 5.22
CA PRO A 291 25.95 5.39 5.59
C PRO A 291 25.09 6.13 6.61
N VAL A 292 23.79 6.21 6.37
CA VAL A 292 22.79 6.80 7.26
C VAL A 292 21.60 5.84 7.37
N GLY A 293 21.64 4.91 8.33
CA GLY A 293 20.68 3.81 8.38
C GLY A 293 20.84 2.89 7.16
N ALA A 294 19.75 2.63 6.44
CA ALA A 294 19.76 1.89 5.16
C ALA A 294 20.14 2.76 3.94
N ASN A 295 20.44 4.04 4.16
CA ASN A 295 20.63 5.05 3.12
C ASN A 295 22.09 5.47 2.96
N ILE A 296 22.40 6.14 1.86
CA ILE A 296 23.72 6.72 1.58
C ILE A 296 23.60 8.23 1.45
N LEU A 297 24.43 8.96 2.18
CA LEU A 297 24.56 10.41 2.08
C LEU A 297 25.80 10.75 1.25
N PHE A 298 25.59 11.44 0.14
CA PHE A 298 26.66 12.07 -0.63
C PHE A 298 26.71 13.58 -0.35
N LYS A 299 27.91 14.16 -0.40
CA LYS A 299 28.13 15.59 -0.14
C LYS A 299 28.91 16.24 -1.26
N TRP A 300 28.54 17.47 -1.58
CA TRP A 300 29.28 18.36 -2.47
C TRP A 300 29.51 19.69 -1.78
N GLU A 301 30.59 20.36 -2.16
CA GLU A 301 30.93 21.67 -1.63
C GLU A 301 31.49 22.58 -2.73
N THR A 302 31.20 23.87 -2.60
CA THR A 302 31.84 24.95 -3.36
C THR A 302 31.86 26.23 -2.54
N LYS A 303 32.58 27.25 -3.02
CA LYS A 303 32.56 28.60 -2.44
C LYS A 303 31.75 29.52 -3.34
N SER A 304 30.83 30.28 -2.76
CA SER A 304 30.13 31.36 -3.46
C SER A 304 31.12 32.48 -3.84
N PRO A 305 30.75 33.39 -4.77
CA PRO A 305 31.56 34.57 -5.09
C PRO A 305 31.89 35.44 -3.87
N GLU A 306 31.01 35.48 -2.86
CA GLU A 306 31.22 36.20 -1.60
C GLU A 306 32.05 35.41 -0.56
N GLY A 307 32.59 34.26 -0.93
CA GLY A 307 33.44 33.43 -0.06
C GLY A 307 32.67 32.56 0.93
N LYS A 308 31.33 32.50 0.87
CA LYS A 308 30.52 31.62 1.71
C LYS A 308 30.57 30.19 1.21
N ILE A 309 30.41 29.22 2.12
CA ILE A 309 30.40 27.80 1.76
C ILE A 309 28.98 27.39 1.35
N VAL A 310 28.84 26.91 0.12
CA VAL A 310 27.62 26.30 -0.42
C VAL A 310 27.84 24.80 -0.46
N GLN A 311 26.87 24.05 0.05
CA GLN A 311 26.90 22.59 0.06
C GLN A 311 25.69 22.03 -0.68
N ALA A 312 25.85 20.79 -1.17
CA ALA A 312 24.72 19.95 -1.51
C ALA A 312 24.82 18.61 -0.81
N TYR A 313 23.69 18.08 -0.39
CA TYR A 313 23.51 16.76 0.18
C TYR A 313 22.54 15.97 -0.68
N THR A 314 22.83 14.69 -0.90
CA THR A 314 21.82 13.75 -1.40
C THR A 314 21.71 12.56 -0.46
N TYR A 315 20.53 12.38 0.10
CA TYR A 315 20.15 11.14 0.76
C TYR A 315 19.60 10.20 -0.30
N THR A 316 20.28 9.08 -0.52
CA THR A 316 20.06 8.21 -1.67
C THR A 316 19.82 6.77 -1.23
N LYS A 317 18.86 6.13 -1.89
CA LYS A 317 18.62 4.69 -1.77
C LYS A 317 18.08 4.10 -3.07
N ILE A 318 18.16 2.79 -3.17
CA ILE A 318 17.45 2.03 -4.20
C ILE A 318 16.29 1.31 -3.53
N ALA A 319 15.07 1.57 -4.03
CA ALA A 319 13.86 0.95 -3.53
C ALA A 319 12.92 0.62 -4.70
N ASN A 320 12.40 -0.62 -4.75
CA ASN A 320 11.46 -1.07 -5.78
C ASN A 320 11.92 -0.78 -7.22
N LYS A 321 13.18 -1.08 -7.56
CA LYS A 321 13.80 -0.74 -8.86
C LYS A 321 13.76 0.76 -9.20
N ASN A 322 13.71 1.63 -8.19
CA ASN A 322 13.84 3.08 -8.38
C ASN A 322 15.03 3.61 -7.57
N LEU A 323 15.74 4.57 -8.16
CA LEU A 323 16.66 5.46 -7.46
C LEU A 323 15.82 6.56 -6.82
N VAL A 324 15.87 6.65 -5.50
CA VAL A 324 15.19 7.72 -4.74
C VAL A 324 16.27 8.59 -4.12
N ALA A 325 16.23 9.89 -4.42
CA ALA A 325 17.18 10.85 -3.88
C ALA A 325 16.45 12.08 -3.33
N LEU A 326 16.66 12.37 -2.05
CA LEU A 326 16.32 13.66 -1.45
C LEU A 326 17.55 14.56 -1.50
N VAL A 327 17.45 15.63 -2.27
CA VAL A 327 18.48 16.62 -2.54
C VAL A 327 18.24 17.85 -1.69
N ALA A 328 19.32 18.36 -1.10
CA ALA A 328 19.37 19.65 -0.43
C ALA A 328 20.55 20.45 -0.96
N ILE A 329 20.35 21.69 -1.38
CA ILE A 329 21.40 22.60 -1.86
C ILE A 329 21.24 23.92 -1.14
N GLY A 330 22.31 24.49 -0.59
CA GLY A 330 22.25 25.80 0.05
C GLY A 330 23.49 26.16 0.85
N LEU A 331 23.42 27.27 1.59
CA LEU A 331 24.49 27.66 2.51
C LEU A 331 24.67 26.59 3.60
N LYS A 332 25.93 26.30 3.93
CA LYS A 332 26.30 25.27 4.93
C LYS A 332 25.49 25.38 6.23
N GLU A 333 25.43 26.57 6.82
CA GLU A 333 24.77 26.81 8.11
C GLU A 333 23.26 26.53 8.05
N LEU A 334 22.62 26.87 6.92
CA LEU A 334 21.20 26.57 6.70
C LEU A 334 20.99 25.06 6.57
N LEU A 335 21.79 24.38 5.74
CA LEU A 335 21.67 22.93 5.57
C LEU A 335 21.92 22.18 6.88
N GLU A 336 22.91 22.60 7.67
CA GLU A 336 23.20 22.03 9.00
C GLU A 336 22.00 22.22 9.95
N SER A 337 21.32 23.37 9.89
CA SER A 337 20.10 23.61 10.68
C SER A 337 18.90 22.75 10.25
N ARG A 338 18.87 22.26 9.00
CA ARG A 338 17.78 21.41 8.47
C ARG A 338 18.11 19.91 8.47
N ASP A 339 19.35 19.53 8.74
CA ASP A 339 19.84 18.15 8.60
C ASP A 339 18.96 17.13 9.35
N ALA A 340 18.53 17.45 10.57
CA ALA A 340 17.64 16.57 11.34
C ALA A 340 16.26 16.37 10.69
N ASP A 341 15.70 17.40 10.05
CA ASP A 341 14.42 17.28 9.33
C ASP A 341 14.58 16.47 8.05
N LEU A 342 15.64 16.71 7.29
CA LEU A 342 15.92 15.98 6.03
C LEU A 342 16.16 14.50 6.28
N ARG A 343 16.93 14.15 7.32
CA ARG A 343 17.14 12.77 7.75
C ARG A 343 15.82 12.08 8.09
N ARG A 344 14.91 12.78 8.79
CA ARG A 344 13.59 12.26 9.13
C ARG A 344 12.71 12.03 7.92
N ILE A 345 12.65 13.01 7.02
CA ILE A 345 11.88 12.89 5.77
C ILE A 345 12.34 11.64 5.03
N PHE A 346 13.65 11.49 4.81
CA PHE A 346 14.16 10.37 4.04
C PHE A 346 14.02 9.03 4.77
N ALA A 347 14.38 8.96 6.05
CA ALA A 347 14.26 7.73 6.83
C ALA A 347 12.81 7.25 6.92
N SER A 348 11.83 8.16 6.92
CA SER A 348 10.41 7.79 6.98
C SER A 348 9.99 6.91 5.80
N MET A 349 10.70 6.98 4.67
CA MET A 349 10.47 6.11 3.52
C MET A 349 10.90 4.65 3.73
N ASP A 350 11.74 4.40 4.73
CA ASP A 350 12.15 3.05 5.15
C ASP A 350 11.24 2.50 6.25
N ILE A 351 10.44 3.36 6.88
CA ILE A 351 9.30 2.90 7.66
C ILE A 351 8.27 2.42 6.64
N SER A 352 8.24 1.11 6.45
CA SER A 352 7.10 0.48 5.80
C SER A 352 5.80 0.99 6.42
N LEU A 353 4.76 1.22 5.62
CA LEU A 353 3.40 1.31 6.11
C LEU A 353 3.05 0.01 6.87
N ALA A 354 3.44 -0.10 8.12
CA ALA A 354 2.64 -0.81 9.08
C ALA A 354 1.79 0.29 9.69
N LEU A 355 0.48 0.12 9.57
CA LEU A 355 -0.56 1.02 10.09
C LEU A 355 -0.90 2.20 9.18
N SER A 356 -1.30 1.90 7.94
CA SER A 356 -2.16 2.80 7.20
C SER A 356 -3.38 3.19 8.05
N SER A 357 -3.52 4.51 8.33
CA SER A 357 -4.86 5.10 8.42
C SER A 357 -5.70 4.46 7.33
N SER A 358 -6.83 3.91 7.70
CA SER A 358 -7.79 3.32 6.78
C SER A 358 -8.04 4.23 5.56
N SER A 359 -7.24 4.00 4.52
CA SER A 359 -7.51 4.32 3.12
C SER A 359 -6.99 3.19 2.21
N GLU A 360 -6.74 2.01 2.79
CA GLU A 360 -7.06 0.75 2.13
C GLU A 360 -8.30 0.19 2.83
N PRO A 361 -9.37 -0.14 2.10
CA PRO A 361 -10.57 -0.70 2.68
C PRO A 361 -10.23 -2.07 3.27
N LYS A 362 -10.10 -2.14 4.60
CA LYS A 362 -10.69 -3.28 5.31
C LYS A 362 -12.16 -3.28 4.90
N SER A 363 -12.71 -4.45 4.61
CA SER A 363 -14.14 -4.67 4.55
C SER A 363 -14.81 -3.78 5.61
N SER A 364 -15.40 -2.66 5.18
CA SER A 364 -16.23 -1.87 6.07
C SER A 364 -17.32 -2.82 6.54
N GLU A 365 -17.84 -2.64 7.74
CA GLU A 365 -19.02 -3.41 8.17
C GLU A 365 -20.05 -3.36 7.04
N GLY A 366 -20.31 -4.52 6.43
CA GLY A 366 -21.12 -4.65 5.23
C GLY A 366 -20.41 -4.69 3.87
N GLN A 367 -19.10 -4.84 3.67
CA GLN A 367 -18.54 -5.19 2.33
C GLN A 367 -18.61 -6.69 2.04
N ILE A 368 -18.84 -7.03 0.77
CA ILE A 368 -18.88 -8.40 0.26
C ILE A 368 -17.55 -8.73 -0.41
N GLY A 369 -17.02 -9.91 -0.07
CA GLY A 369 -15.67 -10.33 -0.42
C GLY A 369 -14.61 -9.78 0.53
N THR A 370 -13.41 -10.36 0.46
CA THR A 370 -12.26 -9.97 1.29
C THR A 370 -11.06 -9.61 0.42
N VAL A 371 -10.06 -8.94 0.96
CA VAL A 371 -8.79 -8.72 0.26
C VAL A 371 -7.82 -9.83 0.65
N GLY A 372 -7.31 -10.57 -0.34
CA GLY A 372 -6.50 -11.77 -0.15
C GLY A 372 -5.15 -11.77 -0.88
N SER A 373 -4.47 -12.92 -0.88
CA SER A 373 -3.20 -13.13 -1.60
C SER A 373 -3.44 -13.35 -3.10
N SER A 374 -2.48 -12.94 -3.93
CA SER A 374 -2.48 -13.21 -5.36
C SER A 374 -2.15 -14.68 -5.70
N THR A 375 -1.70 -15.51 -4.76
CA THR A 375 -1.46 -16.93 -5.02
C THR A 375 -2.76 -17.72 -4.98
N ILE A 376 -3.10 -18.44 -6.06
CA ILE A 376 -4.22 -19.39 -6.10
C ILE A 376 -3.75 -20.71 -5.49
N SER A 377 -4.31 -21.07 -4.33
CA SER A 377 -3.93 -22.29 -3.61
C SER A 377 -4.70 -23.53 -4.13
N PRO A 378 -4.24 -24.76 -3.84
CA PRO A 378 -5.00 -25.97 -4.15
C PRO A 378 -6.44 -25.91 -3.61
N GLY A 379 -7.43 -26.17 -4.48
CA GLY A 379 -8.85 -26.06 -4.15
C GLY A 379 -9.46 -24.65 -4.31
N GLU A 380 -8.67 -23.66 -4.69
CA GLU A 380 -9.15 -22.34 -5.12
C GLU A 380 -9.17 -22.25 -6.64
N VAL A 381 -10.08 -21.42 -7.16
CA VAL A 381 -10.10 -20.99 -8.57
C VAL A 381 -10.23 -19.47 -8.62
N GLY A 382 -9.73 -18.85 -9.67
CA GLY A 382 -9.72 -17.39 -9.77
C GLY A 382 -9.03 -16.92 -11.02
N GLU A 383 -9.20 -15.64 -11.38
CA GLU A 383 -8.50 -15.03 -12.50
C GLU A 383 -7.37 -14.12 -12.02
N GLN A 384 -6.13 -14.60 -12.24
CA GLN A 384 -4.91 -13.93 -11.82
C GLN A 384 -4.77 -12.54 -12.44
N SER A 385 -5.12 -12.43 -13.73
CA SER A 385 -5.09 -11.19 -14.52
C SER A 385 -6.13 -10.17 -14.07
N TRP A 386 -7.23 -10.64 -13.49
CA TRP A 386 -8.35 -9.81 -13.06
C TRP A 386 -8.36 -9.52 -11.56
N GLY A 387 -7.59 -10.27 -10.77
CA GLY A 387 -7.33 -9.94 -9.38
C GLY A 387 -8.39 -10.47 -8.43
N PHE A 388 -8.96 -11.63 -8.74
CA PHE A 388 -9.91 -12.29 -7.83
C PHE A 388 -9.71 -13.80 -7.79
N LYS A 389 -10.08 -14.40 -6.65
CA LYS A 389 -10.13 -15.85 -6.46
C LYS A 389 -11.18 -16.22 -5.43
N PHE A 390 -11.62 -17.47 -5.44
CA PHE A 390 -12.60 -17.99 -4.50
C PHE A 390 -12.47 -19.52 -4.39
N ARG A 391 -13.17 -20.10 -3.42
CA ARG A 391 -13.33 -21.56 -3.33
C ARG A 391 -14.69 -21.95 -3.89
N PRO A 392 -14.77 -22.87 -4.88
CA PRO A 392 -16.04 -23.40 -5.33
C PRO A 392 -16.86 -23.95 -4.15
N PRO A 393 -18.19 -23.74 -4.13
CA PRO A 393 -19.06 -24.37 -3.15
C PRO A 393 -18.89 -25.90 -3.17
N VAL A 394 -19.10 -26.56 -2.04
CA VAL A 394 -18.98 -28.03 -1.94
C VAL A 394 -19.88 -28.70 -3.00
N GLY A 395 -19.31 -29.62 -3.77
CA GLY A 395 -20.01 -30.35 -4.85
C GLY A 395 -20.08 -29.61 -6.19
N TRP A 396 -19.67 -28.34 -6.27
CA TRP A 396 -19.58 -27.60 -7.53
C TRP A 396 -18.20 -27.77 -8.15
N LYS A 397 -18.18 -28.12 -9.43
CA LYS A 397 -16.98 -28.28 -10.26
C LYS A 397 -16.81 -27.05 -11.11
N SER A 398 -15.60 -26.53 -11.17
CA SER A 398 -15.27 -25.31 -11.91
C SER A 398 -14.41 -25.60 -13.14
N GLN A 399 -14.67 -24.88 -14.22
CA GLN A 399 -13.86 -24.87 -15.43
C GLN A 399 -13.61 -23.42 -15.85
N LYS A 400 -12.35 -23.10 -16.17
CA LYS A 400 -12.00 -21.80 -16.77
C LYS A 400 -12.33 -21.80 -18.26
N THR A 401 -12.95 -20.73 -18.73
CA THR A 401 -13.20 -20.43 -20.13
C THR A 401 -12.54 -19.09 -20.50
N GLY A 402 -12.64 -18.66 -21.76
CA GLY A 402 -12.12 -17.34 -22.17
C GLY A 402 -12.90 -16.16 -21.60
N GLU A 403 -14.12 -16.40 -21.11
CA GLU A 403 -15.08 -15.37 -20.66
C GLU A 403 -15.22 -15.33 -19.13
N GLY A 404 -14.74 -16.36 -18.43
CA GLY A 404 -14.76 -16.41 -16.97
C GLY A 404 -14.59 -17.82 -16.43
N ILE A 405 -15.10 -18.05 -15.22
CA ILE A 405 -15.10 -19.35 -14.56
C ILE A 405 -16.54 -19.86 -14.53
N VAL A 406 -16.77 -21.00 -15.20
CA VAL A 406 -18.07 -21.67 -15.22
C VAL A 406 -18.07 -22.77 -14.17
N LEU A 407 -19.12 -22.82 -13.35
CA LEU A 407 -19.33 -23.88 -12.37
C LEU A 407 -20.60 -24.67 -12.69
N GLY A 408 -20.49 -25.99 -12.55
CA GLY A 408 -21.61 -26.92 -12.66
C GLY A 408 -21.69 -27.85 -11.45
N ASN A 409 -22.86 -28.46 -11.26
CA ASN A 409 -23.11 -29.44 -10.21
C ASN A 409 -23.79 -30.67 -10.81
N ASP A 410 -23.47 -31.86 -10.31
CA ASP A 410 -24.03 -33.12 -10.83
C ASP A 410 -25.51 -33.33 -10.43
N THR A 411 -25.98 -32.61 -9.40
CA THR A 411 -27.30 -32.81 -8.77
C THR A 411 -28.18 -31.57 -8.74
N ILE A 412 -27.59 -30.37 -8.70
CA ILE A 412 -28.31 -29.09 -8.70
C ILE A 412 -28.37 -28.59 -10.15
N PRO A 413 -29.55 -28.51 -10.79
CA PRO A 413 -29.67 -28.04 -12.16
C PRO A 413 -29.30 -26.56 -12.29
N GLY A 414 -28.40 -26.26 -13.23
CA GLY A 414 -28.00 -24.90 -13.58
C GLY A 414 -26.49 -24.75 -13.65
N ILE A 415 -26.06 -23.52 -13.96
CA ILE A 415 -24.66 -23.13 -14.03
C ILE A 415 -24.45 -21.84 -13.26
N ILE A 416 -23.24 -21.65 -12.76
CA ILE A 416 -22.80 -20.36 -12.22
C ILE A 416 -21.66 -19.86 -13.07
N ILE A 417 -21.76 -18.63 -13.57
CA ILE A 417 -20.71 -17.97 -14.33
C ILE A 417 -20.13 -16.87 -13.45
N VAL A 418 -18.82 -16.94 -13.19
CA VAL A 418 -18.08 -15.91 -12.46
C VAL A 418 -17.16 -15.23 -13.46
N MET A 419 -17.48 -14.01 -13.84
CA MET A 419 -16.76 -13.26 -14.87
C MET A 419 -16.23 -11.94 -14.31
N PRO A 420 -15.12 -11.43 -14.85
CA PRO A 420 -14.62 -10.14 -14.44
C PRO A 420 -15.62 -9.02 -14.76
N ASN A 421 -15.68 -8.04 -13.88
CA ASN A 421 -16.36 -6.78 -14.15
C ASN A 421 -15.33 -5.65 -14.22
N THR A 422 -15.56 -4.73 -15.14
CA THR A 422 -14.71 -3.58 -15.37
C THR A 422 -15.23 -2.30 -14.69
N GLU A 423 -16.42 -2.32 -14.12
CA GLU A 423 -16.96 -1.18 -13.39
C GLU A 423 -16.14 -0.91 -12.11
N ASN A 424 -15.64 0.31 -12.02
CA ASN A 424 -14.74 0.76 -10.95
C ASN A 424 -15.46 1.58 -9.86
N ASN A 425 -16.77 1.79 -10.00
CA ASN A 425 -17.61 2.55 -9.07
C ASN A 425 -18.97 1.86 -8.90
N ILE A 426 -19.49 1.87 -7.67
CA ILE A 426 -20.79 1.33 -7.27
C ILE A 426 -21.95 1.91 -8.08
N ASP A 427 -21.90 3.20 -8.44
CA ASP A 427 -22.97 3.84 -9.24
C ASP A 427 -23.02 3.30 -10.67
N ARG A 428 -21.84 3.08 -11.28
CA ARG A 428 -21.75 2.52 -12.63
C ARG A 428 -22.08 1.03 -12.64
N LEU A 429 -21.65 0.30 -11.61
CA LEU A 429 -22.07 -1.08 -11.38
C LEU A 429 -23.60 -1.17 -11.33
N LYS A 430 -24.24 -0.31 -10.55
CA LYS A 430 -25.71 -0.30 -10.43
C LYS A 430 -26.37 -0.08 -11.78
N LYS A 431 -25.90 0.92 -12.54
CA LYS A 431 -26.45 1.24 -13.86
C LYS A 431 -26.29 0.06 -14.84
N SER A 432 -25.10 -0.54 -14.90
CA SER A 432 -24.84 -1.71 -15.75
C SER A 432 -25.73 -2.90 -15.37
N MET A 433 -25.91 -3.15 -14.07
CA MET A 433 -26.82 -4.20 -13.59
C MET A 433 -28.31 -3.90 -13.89
N GLU A 434 -28.72 -2.64 -13.90
CA GLU A 434 -30.07 -2.21 -14.28
C GLU A 434 -30.32 -2.33 -15.79
N GLU A 435 -29.30 -2.10 -16.62
CA GLU A 435 -29.34 -2.28 -18.08
C GLU A 435 -29.49 -3.76 -18.48
N GLY A 436 -28.97 -4.68 -17.65
CA GLY A 436 -29.01 -6.12 -17.90
C GLY A 436 -27.79 -6.63 -18.67
N LEU A 437 -27.77 -7.92 -18.98
CA LEU A 437 -26.68 -8.54 -19.72
C LEU A 437 -27.14 -8.92 -21.12
N SER A 438 -26.37 -8.55 -22.15
CA SER A 438 -26.66 -8.89 -23.54
C SER A 438 -25.36 -9.22 -24.26
N GLU A 439 -24.97 -10.49 -24.22
CA GLU A 439 -23.82 -11.06 -24.93
C GLU A 439 -24.28 -12.22 -25.85
N GLU A 440 -23.43 -12.67 -26.77
CA GLU A 440 -23.81 -13.55 -27.92
C GLU A 440 -24.74 -14.73 -27.56
N GLU A 441 -24.53 -15.36 -26.40
CA GLU A 441 -25.31 -16.52 -25.94
C GLU A 441 -26.24 -16.25 -24.74
N ILE A 442 -26.20 -15.04 -24.16
CA ILE A 442 -26.89 -14.68 -22.91
C ILE A 442 -27.59 -13.32 -23.02
N MET A 443 -28.91 -13.34 -22.84
CA MET A 443 -29.74 -12.13 -22.80
C MET A 443 -30.53 -12.17 -21.50
N LEU A 444 -30.21 -11.31 -20.54
CA LEU A 444 -30.84 -11.25 -19.23
C LEU A 444 -31.30 -9.83 -18.94
N SER A 445 -32.57 -9.68 -18.57
CA SER A 445 -33.15 -8.41 -18.14
C SER A 445 -33.51 -8.47 -16.67
N LEU A 446 -33.23 -7.40 -15.94
CA LEU A 446 -33.52 -7.28 -14.51
C LEU A 446 -35.03 -7.40 -14.26
N ARG A 447 -35.40 -8.17 -13.23
CA ARG A 447 -36.75 -8.31 -12.71
C ARG A 447 -36.84 -7.71 -11.31
N GLY A 448 -37.66 -6.67 -11.19
CA GLY A 448 -37.83 -5.95 -9.92
C GLY A 448 -36.75 -4.88 -9.73
N LYS A 449 -36.24 -4.76 -8.52
CA LYS A 449 -35.23 -3.75 -8.15
C LYS A 449 -33.98 -4.45 -7.62
N LEU A 450 -32.82 -3.87 -7.92
CA LEU A 450 -31.58 -4.25 -7.27
C LEU A 450 -31.66 -4.04 -5.77
N GLN A 451 -31.14 -5.01 -5.03
CA GLN A 451 -30.96 -4.92 -3.59
C GLN A 451 -29.48 -4.68 -3.31
N SER A 452 -29.17 -3.80 -2.36
CA SER A 452 -27.79 -3.59 -1.94
C SER A 452 -27.25 -4.86 -1.30
N LEU A 453 -26.15 -5.37 -1.86
CA LEU A 453 -25.40 -6.48 -1.28
C LEU A 453 -24.16 -5.87 -0.63
N GLY A 454 -24.35 -5.47 0.61
CA GLY A 454 -23.32 -4.73 1.32
C GLY A 454 -23.12 -3.29 0.83
N THR A 455 -21.91 -2.76 1.00
CA THR A 455 -21.53 -1.38 0.61
C THR A 455 -20.83 -1.29 -0.74
N ASN A 456 -20.49 -2.43 -1.35
CA ASN A 456 -19.73 -2.51 -2.59
C ASN A 456 -20.36 -3.43 -3.64
N GLY A 457 -21.61 -3.83 -3.48
CA GLY A 457 -22.27 -4.71 -4.44
C GLY A 457 -23.78 -4.56 -4.49
N PHE A 458 -24.36 -5.16 -5.52
CA PHE A 458 -25.79 -5.30 -5.69
C PHE A 458 -26.13 -6.74 -6.07
N VAL A 459 -27.36 -7.11 -5.76
CA VAL A 459 -27.95 -8.38 -6.16
C VAL A 459 -29.30 -8.12 -6.82
N GLY A 460 -29.59 -8.87 -7.87
CA GLY A 460 -30.80 -8.75 -8.67
C GLY A 460 -31.26 -10.10 -9.20
N GLU A 461 -32.56 -10.19 -9.42
CA GLU A 461 -33.19 -11.33 -10.08
C GLU A 461 -33.35 -11.00 -11.56
N TYR A 462 -33.01 -11.92 -12.45
CA TYR A 462 -33.04 -11.71 -13.89
C TYR A 462 -33.83 -12.82 -14.59
N GLU A 463 -34.43 -12.46 -15.71
CA GLU A 463 -35.08 -13.39 -16.63
C GLU A 463 -34.61 -13.12 -18.05
N GLY A 464 -34.52 -14.17 -18.86
CA GLY A 464 -34.24 -14.04 -20.28
C GLY A 464 -33.82 -15.36 -20.91
N MET A 465 -32.86 -15.32 -21.82
CA MET A 465 -32.43 -16.44 -22.64
C MET A 465 -30.96 -16.76 -22.39
N PHE A 466 -30.63 -18.04 -22.29
CA PHE A 466 -29.26 -18.55 -22.34
C PHE A 466 -29.25 -19.75 -23.30
N ASN A 467 -28.37 -19.75 -24.30
CA ASN A 467 -28.35 -20.78 -25.36
C ASN A 467 -29.72 -21.03 -26.00
N ASN A 468 -30.43 -19.94 -26.27
CA ASN A 468 -31.79 -19.95 -26.82
C ASN A 468 -32.83 -20.72 -25.98
N GLN A 469 -32.56 -20.91 -24.68
CA GLN A 469 -33.50 -21.48 -23.71
C GLN A 469 -33.88 -20.45 -22.66
N PRO A 470 -35.16 -20.40 -22.21
CA PRO A 470 -35.57 -19.49 -21.17
C PRO A 470 -34.92 -19.86 -19.84
N VAL A 471 -34.39 -18.85 -19.14
CA VAL A 471 -33.70 -19.00 -17.85
C VAL A 471 -34.14 -17.95 -16.84
N LYS A 472 -34.00 -18.30 -15.56
CA LYS A 472 -34.00 -17.39 -14.42
C LYS A 472 -32.59 -17.34 -13.84
N ALA A 473 -32.15 -16.16 -13.45
CA ALA A 473 -30.81 -15.96 -12.92
C ALA A 473 -30.78 -15.08 -11.67
N HIS A 474 -29.91 -15.46 -10.75
CA HIS A 474 -29.49 -14.66 -9.61
C HIS A 474 -28.19 -13.95 -10.01
N GLY A 475 -28.26 -12.63 -10.20
CA GLY A 475 -27.12 -11.82 -10.63
C GLY A 475 -26.55 -11.03 -9.45
N ILE A 476 -25.27 -11.20 -9.18
CA ILE A 476 -24.53 -10.47 -8.15
C ILE A 476 -23.38 -9.72 -8.82
N GLY A 477 -23.31 -8.41 -8.57
CA GLY A 477 -22.19 -7.58 -8.98
C GLY A 477 -21.46 -7.03 -7.77
N ILE A 478 -20.12 -7.10 -7.77
CA ILE A 478 -19.29 -6.64 -6.66
C ILE A 478 -18.15 -5.78 -7.21
N VAL A 479 -18.00 -4.56 -6.71
CA VAL A 479 -16.84 -3.70 -6.94
C VAL A 479 -15.72 -4.09 -5.98
N SER A 480 -14.58 -4.42 -6.56
CA SER A 480 -13.31 -4.66 -5.89
C SER A 480 -12.69 -3.34 -5.44
N PRO A 481 -11.95 -3.34 -4.32
CA PRO A 481 -11.20 -2.17 -3.86
C PRO A 481 -10.03 -1.76 -4.77
N PHE A 482 -9.75 -2.52 -5.84
CA PHE A 482 -8.68 -2.24 -6.81
C PHE A 482 -9.20 -1.67 -8.15
N ASN A 483 -10.32 -0.93 -8.12
CA ASN A 483 -10.97 -0.31 -9.29
C ASN A 483 -11.34 -1.31 -10.40
N ARG A 484 -11.88 -2.46 -9.99
CA ARG A 484 -12.35 -3.57 -10.83
C ARG A 484 -13.59 -4.17 -10.17
N GLY A 485 -14.14 -5.26 -10.69
CA GLY A 485 -15.18 -6.01 -10.01
C GLY A 485 -15.33 -7.43 -10.51
N VAL A 486 -16.38 -8.10 -10.05
CA VAL A 486 -16.80 -9.41 -10.52
C VAL A 486 -18.32 -9.43 -10.68
N TYR A 487 -18.79 -10.09 -11.74
CA TYR A 487 -20.16 -10.56 -11.87
C TYR A 487 -20.24 -12.05 -11.56
N ILE A 488 -21.25 -12.43 -10.78
CA ILE A 488 -21.61 -13.82 -10.50
C ILE A 488 -23.04 -13.99 -10.99
N ILE A 489 -23.25 -14.89 -11.93
CA ILE A 489 -24.56 -15.14 -12.55
C ILE A 489 -24.89 -16.60 -12.32
N ALA A 490 -25.80 -16.88 -11.39
CA ALA A 490 -26.27 -18.22 -11.09
C ALA A 490 -27.62 -18.45 -11.80
N LEU A 491 -27.63 -19.24 -12.89
CA LEU A 491 -28.77 -19.36 -13.78
C LEU A 491 -29.23 -20.81 -13.99
N THR A 492 -30.54 -21.01 -14.12
CA THR A 492 -31.17 -22.30 -14.40
C THR A 492 -32.52 -22.15 -15.07
N ALA A 493 -33.14 -23.26 -15.46
CA ALA A 493 -34.49 -23.26 -16.02
C ALA A 493 -35.50 -22.69 -15.00
N PRO A 494 -36.53 -21.93 -15.43
CA PRO A 494 -37.46 -21.26 -14.50
C PRO A 494 -38.13 -22.18 -13.47
N ASN A 495 -38.41 -23.43 -13.83
CA ASN A 495 -39.04 -24.44 -12.97
C ASN A 495 -38.05 -25.13 -12.01
N LYS A 496 -36.74 -24.90 -12.15
CA LYS A 496 -35.67 -25.41 -11.29
C LYS A 496 -34.98 -24.32 -10.49
N TYR A 497 -35.39 -23.07 -10.68
CA TYR A 497 -34.87 -21.92 -9.95
C TYR A 497 -35.29 -21.98 -8.48
N GLY A 498 -34.32 -21.92 -7.57
CA GLY A 498 -34.54 -22.22 -6.17
C GLY A 498 -33.37 -21.88 -5.26
N LYS A 499 -33.55 -22.14 -3.96
CA LYS A 499 -32.63 -21.72 -2.90
C LYS A 499 -31.21 -22.28 -3.09
N GLU A 500 -31.08 -23.46 -3.67
CA GLU A 500 -29.82 -24.19 -3.83
C GLU A 500 -28.85 -23.45 -4.75
N ILE A 501 -29.32 -23.02 -5.92
CA ILE A 501 -28.49 -22.28 -6.90
C ILE A 501 -28.22 -20.84 -6.43
N ILE A 502 -29.20 -20.20 -5.79
CA ILE A 502 -29.04 -18.86 -5.19
C ILE A 502 -27.96 -18.91 -4.09
N SER A 503 -28.07 -19.86 -3.16
CA SER A 503 -27.13 -19.99 -2.04
C SER A 503 -25.70 -20.28 -2.51
N ALA A 504 -25.55 -21.00 -3.63
CA ALA A 504 -24.24 -21.25 -4.22
C ALA A 504 -23.61 -19.97 -4.79
N GLY A 505 -24.39 -19.14 -5.48
CA GLY A 505 -23.96 -17.80 -5.94
C GLY A 505 -23.59 -16.87 -4.77
N ASP A 506 -24.44 -16.81 -3.74
CA ASP A 506 -24.19 -16.05 -2.52
C ASP A 506 -22.92 -16.50 -1.79
N LEU A 507 -22.66 -17.81 -1.75
CA LEU A 507 -21.48 -18.34 -1.07
C LEU A 507 -20.18 -17.94 -1.80
N ILE A 508 -20.20 -17.94 -3.13
CA ILE A 508 -19.09 -17.43 -3.94
C ILE A 508 -18.89 -15.93 -3.67
N ALA A 509 -19.97 -15.15 -3.67
CA ALA A 509 -19.91 -13.72 -3.36
C ALA A 509 -19.30 -13.47 -1.97
N LYS A 510 -19.69 -14.24 -0.96
CA LYS A 510 -19.18 -14.10 0.42
C LYS A 510 -17.72 -14.49 0.57
N ASN A 511 -17.24 -15.48 -0.18
CA ASN A 511 -15.89 -16.03 -0.01
C ASN A 511 -14.88 -15.52 -1.04
N ILE A 512 -15.30 -14.64 -1.96
CA ILE A 512 -14.41 -14.08 -2.96
C ILE A 512 -13.30 -13.26 -2.30
N GLN A 513 -12.09 -13.41 -2.82
CA GLN A 513 -10.91 -12.69 -2.39
C GLN A 513 -10.37 -11.87 -3.56
N PHE A 514 -10.31 -10.56 -3.38
CA PHE A 514 -9.71 -9.64 -4.33
C PHE A 514 -8.24 -9.40 -4.00
N PHE A 515 -7.39 -9.22 -5.00
CA PHE A 515 -5.99 -8.86 -4.85
C PHE A 515 -5.56 -7.93 -5.98
N ASN A 516 -4.54 -7.12 -5.71
CA ASN A 516 -3.96 -6.26 -6.72
C ASN A 516 -3.15 -7.10 -7.72
N VAL A 517 -3.28 -6.81 -9.00
CA VAL A 517 -2.60 -7.51 -10.09
C VAL A 517 -1.39 -6.70 -10.53
N ASP A 518 -0.26 -7.36 -10.66
CA ASP A 518 0.89 -6.79 -11.37
C ASP A 518 0.59 -6.79 -12.88
N THR A 519 0.33 -5.60 -13.43
CA THR A 519 -0.03 -5.43 -14.84
C THR A 519 1.18 -5.24 -15.75
N SER A 520 2.40 -5.26 -15.21
CA SER A 520 3.63 -4.98 -15.97
C SER A 520 3.79 -5.88 -17.21
N GLY A 521 3.56 -7.19 -17.08
CA GLY A 521 3.62 -8.13 -18.21
C GLY A 521 2.54 -7.89 -19.28
N LEU A 522 1.35 -7.45 -18.87
CA LEU A 522 0.27 -7.11 -19.79
C LEU A 522 0.51 -5.76 -20.47
N MET A 523 1.04 -4.77 -19.72
CA MET A 523 1.47 -3.49 -20.29
C MET A 523 2.48 -3.72 -21.40
N GLN A 524 3.50 -4.55 -21.19
CA GLN A 524 4.49 -4.86 -22.23
C GLN A 524 3.87 -5.43 -23.52
N ASN A 525 2.77 -6.18 -23.44
CA ASN A 525 2.07 -6.68 -24.63
C ASN A 525 1.49 -5.53 -25.47
N PHE A 526 0.98 -4.49 -24.80
CA PHE A 526 0.39 -3.32 -25.43
C PHE A 526 1.39 -2.21 -25.78
N VAL A 527 2.63 -2.28 -25.28
CA VAL A 527 3.66 -1.30 -25.62
C VAL A 527 3.90 -1.25 -27.13
N GLY A 528 3.77 -0.07 -27.71
CA GLY A 528 3.92 0.16 -29.15
C GLY A 528 2.95 1.22 -29.67
N THR A 529 3.02 1.48 -30.97
CA THR A 529 2.07 2.34 -31.67
C THR A 529 1.00 1.48 -32.32
N TRP A 530 -0.26 1.84 -32.08
CA TRP A 530 -1.45 1.19 -32.57
C TRP A 530 -2.14 2.13 -33.54
N THR A 531 -2.37 1.68 -34.76
CA THR A 531 -2.91 2.51 -35.82
C THR A 531 -4.25 1.97 -36.31
N ASN A 532 -5.26 2.85 -36.37
CA ASN A 532 -6.49 2.63 -37.10
C ASN A 532 -6.52 3.56 -38.31
N TYR A 533 -6.78 3.00 -39.49
CA TYR A 533 -6.98 3.75 -40.72
C TYR A 533 -8.44 3.67 -41.16
N THR A 534 -9.03 4.82 -41.44
CA THR A 534 -10.22 4.93 -42.30
C THR A 534 -9.83 5.54 -43.65
N THR A 535 -10.79 5.69 -44.57
CA THR A 535 -10.55 6.32 -45.87
C THR A 535 -9.99 7.74 -45.77
N ASN A 536 -10.31 8.49 -44.70
CA ASN A 536 -9.96 9.92 -44.58
C ASN A 536 -9.27 10.30 -43.25
N THR A 537 -9.09 9.35 -42.34
CA THR A 537 -8.47 9.59 -41.02
C THR A 537 -7.50 8.49 -40.62
N ALA A 538 -6.40 8.88 -40.00
CA ALA A 538 -5.49 7.99 -39.29
C ALA A 538 -5.49 8.36 -37.81
N THR A 539 -5.81 7.40 -36.95
CA THR A 539 -5.68 7.55 -35.49
C THR A 539 -4.54 6.68 -35.02
N LYS A 540 -3.52 7.28 -34.41
CA LYS A 540 -2.35 6.58 -33.85
C LYS A 540 -2.35 6.74 -32.35
N ILE A 541 -2.29 5.61 -31.65
CA ILE A 541 -2.21 5.54 -30.20
C ILE A 541 -0.87 4.91 -29.84
N THR A 542 0.01 5.68 -29.19
CA THR A 542 1.28 5.17 -28.67
C THR A 542 1.17 4.92 -27.17
N LEU A 543 1.40 3.67 -26.80
CA LEU A 543 1.44 3.18 -25.43
C LEU A 543 2.90 2.92 -25.07
N ALA A 544 3.52 3.81 -24.30
CA ALA A 544 4.93 3.71 -23.93
C ALA A 544 5.15 2.79 -22.71
N PRO A 545 6.32 2.12 -22.59
CA PRO A 545 6.60 1.16 -21.52
C PRO A 545 6.72 1.80 -20.13
N ASN A 546 6.97 3.10 -20.06
CA ASN A 546 6.98 3.91 -18.84
C ASN A 546 5.56 4.33 -18.39
N GLY A 547 4.51 3.91 -19.10
CA GLY A 547 3.13 4.29 -18.82
C GLY A 547 2.71 5.63 -19.45
N SER A 548 3.52 6.26 -20.31
CA SER A 548 3.11 7.45 -21.06
C SER A 548 2.22 7.09 -22.25
N TYR A 549 1.22 7.91 -22.51
CA TYR A 549 0.26 7.78 -23.61
C TYR A 549 0.37 8.98 -24.55
N TYR A 550 0.37 8.71 -25.86
CA TYR A 550 0.30 9.71 -26.91
C TYR A 550 -0.78 9.32 -27.92
N GLU A 551 -1.59 10.28 -28.33
CA GLU A 551 -2.58 10.14 -29.39
C GLU A 551 -2.27 11.17 -30.47
N ASP A 552 -1.94 10.69 -31.67
CA ASP A 552 -1.86 11.53 -32.86
C ASP A 552 -3.10 11.24 -33.71
N TYR A 553 -3.92 12.27 -33.88
CA TYR A 553 -5.06 12.24 -34.78
C TYR A 553 -4.76 13.05 -36.04
N GLU A 554 -4.81 12.40 -37.20
CA GLU A 554 -4.70 13.06 -38.51
C GLU A 554 -6.01 12.86 -39.29
N ALA A 555 -6.72 13.96 -39.56
CA ALA A 555 -7.82 13.99 -40.50
C ALA A 555 -7.46 14.88 -41.69
N ASN A 556 -7.53 14.34 -42.90
CA ASN A 556 -7.39 15.12 -44.13
C ASN A 556 -8.78 15.43 -44.68
N TYR A 557 -9.26 16.66 -44.46
CA TYR A 557 -10.37 17.22 -45.20
C TYR A 557 -9.79 18.17 -46.26
N SER A 558 -9.83 17.75 -47.52
CA SER A 558 -9.47 18.61 -48.65
C SER A 558 -10.66 18.72 -49.60
N GLY A 559 -10.90 19.94 -50.06
CA GLY A 559 -11.86 20.23 -51.12
C GLY A 559 -11.20 21.10 -52.17
N SER A 560 -11.45 20.80 -53.44
CA SER A 560 -11.09 21.67 -54.57
C SER A 560 -12.34 22.36 -55.08
N PHE A 561 -12.19 23.64 -55.46
CA PHE A 561 -13.22 24.36 -56.20
C PHE A 561 -12.66 24.73 -57.57
N SER A 562 -13.34 24.29 -58.61
CA SER A 562 -13.07 24.68 -59.98
C SER A 562 -14.05 25.75 -60.43
N ASP A 563 -13.62 26.62 -61.34
CA ASP A 563 -14.53 27.52 -62.04
C ASP A 563 -15.44 26.75 -63.01
N SER A 564 -16.43 27.44 -63.61
CA SER A 564 -17.33 26.84 -64.61
C SER A 564 -16.64 26.44 -65.93
N GLY A 565 -15.33 26.73 -66.07
CA GLY A 565 -14.48 26.31 -67.18
C GLY A 565 -13.57 25.13 -66.83
N GLY A 566 -13.65 24.59 -65.60
CA GLY A 566 -12.84 23.45 -65.15
C GLY A 566 -11.43 23.81 -64.69
N ASN A 567 -11.09 25.09 -64.55
CA ASN A 567 -9.78 25.49 -64.01
C ASN A 567 -9.81 25.46 -62.48
N ASP A 568 -8.78 24.86 -61.89
CA ASP A 568 -8.59 24.77 -60.43
C ASP A 568 -8.37 26.17 -59.84
N LEU A 569 -9.31 26.64 -59.02
CA LEU A 569 -9.22 27.93 -58.34
C LEU A 569 -8.54 27.81 -56.97
N GLY A 570 -8.09 26.62 -56.60
CA GLY A 570 -7.37 26.34 -55.37
C GLY A 570 -8.00 25.19 -54.59
N SER A 571 -7.12 24.48 -53.89
CA SER A 571 -7.49 23.50 -52.87
C SER A 571 -7.35 24.14 -51.50
N TRP A 572 -8.36 23.99 -50.65
CA TRP A 572 -8.24 24.34 -49.24
C TRP A 572 -8.22 23.07 -48.39
N GLY A 573 -7.33 23.06 -47.40
CA GLY A 573 -7.22 22.01 -46.40
C GLY A 573 -6.86 22.61 -45.05
N THR A 574 -7.58 22.20 -44.00
CA THR A 574 -7.18 22.43 -42.62
C THR A 574 -6.62 21.12 -42.08
N ALA A 575 -5.32 21.11 -41.77
CA ALA A 575 -4.72 20.05 -40.99
C ALA A 575 -4.94 20.38 -39.50
N ASN A 576 -5.81 19.62 -38.84
CA ASN A 576 -5.99 19.73 -37.40
C ASN A 576 -5.22 18.60 -36.73
N GLN A 577 -4.05 18.91 -36.19
CA GLN A 577 -3.24 18.00 -35.38
C GLN A 577 -3.63 18.19 -33.92
N ASN A 578 -4.39 17.25 -33.36
CA ASN A 578 -4.58 17.18 -31.92
C ASN A 578 -3.63 16.13 -31.38
N GLN A 579 -2.62 16.58 -30.62
CA GLN A 579 -1.76 15.72 -29.84
C GLN A 579 -2.32 15.62 -28.43
N SER A 580 -2.86 14.46 -28.08
CA SER A 580 -3.37 14.21 -26.74
C SER A 580 -2.32 13.40 -25.97
N GLN A 581 -1.93 13.88 -24.79
CA GLN A 581 -0.91 13.27 -23.96
C GLN A 581 -1.46 12.92 -22.57
N GLY A 582 -0.95 11.85 -21.99
CA GLY A 582 -1.41 11.37 -20.70
C GLY A 582 -0.59 10.22 -20.16
N SER A 583 -1.11 9.57 -19.12
CA SER A 583 -0.62 8.28 -18.66
C SER A 583 -1.61 7.18 -19.03
N TRP A 584 -1.15 5.95 -19.12
CA TRP A 584 -2.00 4.78 -19.33
C TRP A 584 -1.62 3.62 -18.42
N THR A 585 -2.62 2.79 -18.17
CA THR A 585 -2.45 1.45 -17.61
C THR A 585 -3.41 0.49 -18.32
N VAL A 586 -3.28 -0.80 -18.07
CA VAL A 586 -4.13 -1.83 -18.68
C VAL A 586 -4.59 -2.83 -17.63
N VAL A 587 -5.86 -3.20 -17.74
CA VAL A 587 -6.52 -4.18 -16.89
C VAL A 587 -7.16 -5.21 -17.80
N GLY A 588 -6.92 -6.49 -17.54
CA GLY A 588 -7.50 -7.58 -18.32
C GLY A 588 -6.48 -8.66 -18.58
N ASP A 589 -6.64 -9.39 -19.67
CA ASP A 589 -5.65 -10.35 -20.18
C ASP A 589 -5.29 -10.04 -21.63
N ARG A 590 -4.53 -10.91 -22.31
CA ARG A 590 -4.14 -10.65 -23.70
C ARG A 590 -5.32 -10.72 -24.68
N ARG A 591 -6.48 -11.24 -24.30
CA ARG A 591 -7.65 -11.40 -25.17
C ARG A 591 -8.67 -10.29 -24.98
N GLN A 592 -8.87 -9.79 -23.76
CA GLN A 592 -9.80 -8.69 -23.53
C GLN A 592 -9.54 -7.93 -22.22
N GLY A 593 -10.03 -6.68 -22.16
CA GLY A 593 -9.88 -5.83 -20.99
C GLY A 593 -10.11 -4.34 -21.28
N LYS A 594 -9.49 -3.47 -20.48
CA LYS A 594 -9.51 -2.02 -20.63
C LYS A 594 -8.12 -1.43 -20.56
N ILE A 595 -7.83 -0.53 -21.48
CA ILE A 595 -6.72 0.42 -21.37
C ILE A 595 -7.30 1.69 -20.75
N ILE A 596 -6.78 2.08 -19.60
CA ILE A 596 -7.23 3.26 -18.86
C ILE A 596 -6.22 4.35 -19.14
N ILE A 597 -6.66 5.44 -19.78
CA ILE A 597 -5.86 6.60 -20.14
C ILE A 597 -6.29 7.75 -19.23
N LYS A 598 -5.32 8.37 -18.57
CA LYS A 598 -5.54 9.59 -17.81
C LYS A 598 -4.89 10.75 -18.55
N ARG A 599 -5.72 11.65 -19.09
CA ARG A 599 -5.26 12.85 -19.81
C ARG A 599 -4.76 13.91 -18.84
N GLN A 600 -3.95 14.85 -19.34
CA GLN A 600 -3.34 15.93 -18.54
C GLN A 600 -4.35 16.80 -17.77
N ASP A 601 -5.58 16.93 -18.26
CA ASP A 601 -6.68 17.66 -17.62
C ASP A 601 -7.33 16.89 -16.46
N GLY A 602 -6.86 15.67 -16.17
CA GLY A 602 -7.40 14.79 -15.13
C GLY A 602 -8.58 13.95 -15.59
N ASN A 603 -9.06 14.09 -16.83
CA ASN A 603 -10.10 13.24 -17.38
C ASN A 603 -9.57 11.84 -17.68
N GLU A 604 -10.35 10.83 -17.31
CA GLU A 604 -10.05 9.43 -17.58
C GLU A 604 -10.85 8.96 -18.81
N ASN A 605 -10.12 8.50 -19.83
CA ASN A 605 -10.64 7.81 -20.98
C ASN A 605 -10.38 6.32 -20.84
N VAL A 606 -11.39 5.51 -21.16
CA VAL A 606 -11.30 4.06 -21.08
C VAL A 606 -11.48 3.49 -22.48
N LEU A 607 -10.49 2.74 -22.94
CA LEU A 607 -10.56 1.96 -24.17
C LEU A 607 -10.80 0.50 -23.81
N GLU A 608 -12.01 0.01 -24.05
CA GLU A 608 -12.30 -1.42 -24.01
C GLU A 608 -11.57 -2.10 -25.16
N TYR A 609 -10.76 -3.12 -24.84
CA TYR A 609 -10.04 -3.88 -25.85
C TYR A 609 -10.52 -5.32 -25.95
N LYS A 610 -10.54 -5.85 -27.17
CA LYS A 610 -10.73 -7.28 -27.48
C LYS A 610 -9.77 -7.66 -28.60
N VAL A 611 -9.02 -8.75 -28.44
CA VAL A 611 -8.12 -9.26 -29.48
C VAL A 611 -8.94 -9.63 -30.71
N HIS A 612 -8.40 -9.34 -31.89
CA HIS A 612 -9.06 -9.72 -33.13
C HIS A 612 -8.97 -11.24 -33.33
N GLU A 613 -10.12 -11.88 -33.49
CA GLU A 613 -10.25 -13.28 -33.86
C GLU A 613 -11.03 -13.41 -35.16
N LYS A 614 -10.51 -14.20 -36.10
CA LYS A 614 -11.16 -14.46 -37.40
C LYS A 614 -10.92 -15.89 -37.81
N ASN A 615 -11.98 -16.62 -38.21
CA ASN A 615 -11.92 -18.03 -38.60
C ASN A 615 -11.21 -18.95 -37.58
N GLY A 616 -11.36 -18.67 -36.28
CA GLY A 616 -10.71 -19.43 -35.20
C GLY A 616 -9.21 -19.13 -35.00
N GLN A 617 -8.65 -18.14 -35.70
CA GLN A 617 -7.29 -17.66 -35.50
C GLN A 617 -7.27 -16.34 -34.70
N THR A 618 -6.36 -16.24 -33.73
CA THR A 618 -6.16 -15.05 -32.90
C THR A 618 -4.99 -14.21 -33.42
N TYR A 619 -5.23 -12.93 -33.67
CA TYR A 619 -4.24 -11.99 -34.21
C TYR A 619 -3.67 -11.10 -33.10
N TRP A 620 -2.56 -11.52 -32.49
CA TRP A 620 -1.98 -10.84 -31.31
C TRP A 620 -1.43 -9.43 -31.54
N ASN A 621 -1.39 -8.97 -32.79
CA ASN A 621 -1.00 -7.61 -33.17
C ASN A 621 -2.20 -6.77 -33.65
N GLU A 622 -3.43 -7.28 -33.47
CA GLU A 622 -4.65 -6.60 -33.89
C GLU A 622 -5.69 -6.64 -32.75
N TYR A 623 -6.17 -5.48 -32.33
CA TYR A 623 -7.14 -5.36 -31.25
C TYR A 623 -8.25 -4.40 -31.63
N TRP A 624 -9.47 -4.74 -31.25
CA TRP A 624 -10.60 -3.84 -31.24
C TRP A 624 -10.47 -2.93 -30.02
N PHE A 625 -10.32 -1.62 -30.18
CA PHE A 625 -10.43 -0.62 -29.11
C PHE A 625 -11.76 0.14 -29.27
N ASN A 626 -12.65 0.06 -28.28
CA ASN A 626 -14.01 0.62 -28.31
C ASN A 626 -14.76 0.31 -29.62
N GLY A 627 -14.61 -0.92 -30.15
CA GLY A 627 -15.25 -1.38 -31.38
C GLY A 627 -14.55 -0.99 -32.70
N GLN A 628 -13.39 -0.33 -32.65
CA GLN A 628 -12.58 -0.01 -33.83
C GLN A 628 -11.31 -0.87 -33.90
N LEU A 629 -10.96 -1.42 -35.05
CA LEU A 629 -9.79 -2.31 -35.19
C LEU A 629 -8.49 -1.51 -35.32
N TYR A 630 -7.54 -1.73 -34.43
CA TYR A 630 -6.20 -1.19 -34.46
C TYR A 630 -5.18 -2.29 -34.76
N GLY A 631 -4.25 -2.00 -35.68
CA GLY A 631 -3.07 -2.83 -35.92
C GLY A 631 -1.85 -2.26 -35.21
N LYS A 632 -1.01 -3.11 -34.64
CA LYS A 632 0.26 -2.71 -34.03
C LYS A 632 1.29 -2.44 -35.12
N ASP A 633 1.88 -1.24 -35.12
CA ASP A 633 3.00 -0.91 -36.00
C ASP A 633 4.21 -1.75 -35.58
N ILE A 634 4.63 -2.67 -36.43
CA ILE A 634 5.83 -3.47 -36.23
C ILE A 634 6.99 -2.72 -36.89
N LYS A 635 7.93 -2.22 -36.08
CA LYS A 635 9.22 -1.70 -36.58
C LYS A 635 10.24 -2.81 -36.70
#